data_AF-A0A8C5QV94-F1
#
_entry.id   AF-A0A8C5QV94-F1
#
_cell.length_a   1.000
_cell.length_b   1.000
_cell.length_c   1.000
_cell.angle_alpha   90.00
_cell.angle_beta   90.00
_cell.angle_gamma   90.00
#
_symmetry.space_group_name_H-M   'P 1'
#
loop_
_entity.id
_entity.type
_entity.pdbx_description
1 polymer ?
#
loop_
_entity_poly.entity_id
_entity_poly.type
_entity_poly.pdbx_seq_one_letter_code
_entity_poly.pdbx_strand_id
1 'polypeptide(L)'
;MIRAPAALLLCLLACCSSNAKTPQEHNAGVQGTRLQPRVHFERRALDLPGNSTYKDLAAFLTAASTPGEVDSFPYLQGSDGNATGNSTRYDLTPVTAVSIHLLNSDGTDIPVNGPIFVTVPLPTHSNLKHNAHVPAWRFDKKHGTWLKSSLGIIEQEGNQLTWTYIAPQMGYWVAAMSPSSPDPVVTQDIATYHTVFLLAILGGMAFILLVLLCLLLYYCRSPAGDLGAKKKKKKQKRKKEKPNSGGAKSDSASDSQEIRTQQPSKVSENPAIPMQKLQDIQRAMELLSACQGPAKNLDEASKRKYQFWDTQPVPKLNEIITCHGPIEPDKDNIRQEPYSLPQGFMWDTLDMSNAEVLKELYTLLNENYVEDDDNMFRFDYSPEFLQWALRPPGWLSQWHCGVRVSSNKKLVGFISAVPANIRIYEKVKKMVEINFLCVHKKLRSKRVAPVLIREITRRVNIEGIFQAVYTAGVVLPKPVSTCRYWHRSLNPRKLVEVKFSHLSRNMTLQRTMKLYRLSDSPKTAGLRQMERKDLSMVKQLLNDYLSQFNLAPVMDEEEILHWFLPQENIIDSFVVESSSGTLTDFLSFYTLPSTVMHHPVHKTLKAAYSFYNIHTETPLLDLMNDALIIAKLKGFDVFNALDLMENKSFLEKLKFGIGDGNLQYYLFNWRCPAMESEKVGLVLQ
;
A
#
# COMPACT_ATOMS: atom_id res chain seq x y z
N MET A 1 12.65 -29.04 7.78
CA MET A 1 11.48 -29.65 8.44
C MET A 1 11.65 -31.16 8.39
N ILE A 2 11.88 -31.81 9.53
CA ILE A 2 11.88 -33.28 9.62
C ILE A 2 10.42 -33.70 9.85
N ARG A 3 9.90 -34.64 9.05
CA ARG A 3 8.52 -35.14 9.16
C ARG A 3 8.57 -36.66 9.25
N ALA A 4 8.38 -37.19 10.47
CA ALA A 4 8.37 -38.62 10.75
C ALA A 4 7.07 -39.01 11.45
N PRO A 5 6.50 -40.20 11.19
CA PRO A 5 5.40 -40.72 12.00
C PRO A 5 5.91 -41.00 13.43
N ALA A 6 5.09 -40.74 14.46
CA ALA A 6 5.53 -40.82 15.85
C ALA A 6 6.12 -42.18 16.27
N ALA A 7 5.69 -43.27 15.62
CA ALA A 7 6.25 -44.61 15.80
C ALA A 7 7.78 -44.69 15.55
N LEU A 8 8.32 -43.90 14.62
CA LEU A 8 9.76 -43.87 14.34
C LEU A 8 10.55 -43.06 15.38
N LEU A 9 9.95 -42.00 15.93
CA LEU A 9 10.60 -41.13 16.91
C LEU A 9 10.61 -41.74 18.32
N LEU A 10 9.58 -42.52 18.66
CA LEU A 10 9.48 -43.24 19.94
C LEU A 10 10.58 -44.30 20.12
N CYS A 11 11.16 -44.84 19.04
CA CYS A 11 12.28 -45.78 19.12
C CYS A 11 13.61 -45.12 19.55
N LEU A 12 13.73 -43.79 19.41
CA LEU A 12 14.94 -43.03 19.78
C LEU A 12 14.86 -42.37 21.17
N LEU A 13 13.71 -42.45 21.85
CA LEU A 13 13.44 -41.78 23.13
C LEU A 13 12.95 -42.73 24.25
N ALA A 14 12.92 -44.05 24.02
CA ALA A 14 12.36 -45.01 24.97
C ALA A 14 13.17 -46.31 25.10
N CYS A 15 14.45 -46.20 25.46
CA CYS A 15 15.23 -47.35 25.92
C CYS A 15 15.15 -47.45 27.45
N CYS A 16 14.38 -48.40 27.97
CA CYS A 16 14.22 -48.64 29.41
C CYS A 16 14.25 -50.14 29.74
N SER A 17 14.78 -50.46 30.93
CA SER A 17 14.92 -51.80 31.55
C SER A 17 15.74 -52.87 30.79
N SER A 18 16.97 -53.06 31.27
CA SER A 18 17.69 -54.34 31.50
C SER A 18 17.75 -55.46 30.43
N ASN A 19 18.96 -56.02 30.31
CA ASN A 19 19.26 -57.37 29.81
C ASN A 19 19.13 -57.67 28.30
N ALA A 20 20.01 -57.05 27.50
CA ALA A 20 20.68 -57.72 26.37
C ALA A 20 22.10 -57.13 26.18
N LYS A 21 23.01 -57.86 25.51
CA LYS A 21 24.43 -57.45 25.39
C LYS A 21 24.71 -56.65 24.11
N THR A 22 25.59 -55.65 24.25
CA THR A 22 26.46 -55.05 23.22
C THR A 22 25.84 -54.61 21.87
N PRO A 23 25.68 -53.30 21.60
CA PRO A 23 25.53 -52.81 20.24
C PRO A 23 26.89 -52.88 19.50
N GLN A 24 26.88 -53.36 18.26
CA GLN A 24 28.04 -53.38 17.37
C GLN A 24 27.93 -52.23 16.36
N GLU A 25 28.98 -51.43 16.19
CA GLU A 25 28.95 -50.28 15.28
C GLU A 25 28.85 -50.71 13.81
N HIS A 26 27.98 -50.05 13.04
CA HIS A 26 27.99 -50.07 11.58
C HIS A 26 27.94 -48.65 11.03
N ASN A 27 29.12 -48.03 10.92
CA ASN A 27 29.32 -46.80 10.17
C ASN A 27 29.36 -47.10 8.66
N ALA A 28 28.37 -46.63 7.92
CA ALA A 28 28.46 -46.45 6.47
C ALA A 28 28.79 -44.98 6.18
N GLY A 29 29.99 -44.71 5.67
CA GLY A 29 30.59 -43.38 5.70
C GLY A 29 30.00 -42.38 4.68
N VAL A 30 29.50 -41.25 5.18
CA VAL A 30 29.43 -39.97 4.45
C VAL A 30 30.08 -38.90 5.33
N GLN A 31 31.00 -38.11 4.78
CA GLN A 31 31.73 -37.09 5.54
C GLN A 31 30.81 -35.93 5.96
N GLY A 32 30.91 -35.48 7.22
CA GLY A 32 30.25 -34.26 7.71
C GLY A 32 29.04 -34.49 8.61
N THR A 33 29.21 -35.20 9.73
CA THR A 33 28.18 -35.38 10.77
C THR A 33 27.90 -34.08 11.55
N ARG A 34 27.10 -33.18 10.96
CA ARG A 34 26.52 -32.01 11.65
C ARG A 34 25.57 -32.50 12.74
N LEU A 35 25.68 -31.97 13.96
CA LEU A 35 24.74 -32.30 15.04
C LEU A 35 23.29 -31.95 14.62
N GLN A 36 22.31 -32.68 15.15
CA GLN A 36 20.89 -32.45 14.89
C GLN A 36 20.19 -31.83 16.11
N PRO A 37 19.15 -30.99 15.92
CA PRO A 37 18.32 -30.50 17.00
C PRO A 37 17.54 -31.65 17.64
N ARG A 38 17.49 -31.68 18.97
CA ARG A 38 16.90 -32.77 19.76
C ARG A 38 16.03 -32.22 20.90
N VAL A 39 14.94 -32.91 21.20
CA VAL A 39 13.97 -32.55 22.25
C VAL A 39 13.63 -33.79 23.06
N HIS A 40 13.68 -33.68 24.39
CA HIS A 40 13.40 -34.76 25.33
C HIS A 40 12.45 -34.29 26.42
N PHE A 41 11.50 -35.13 26.81
CA PHE A 41 10.63 -34.96 27.98
C PHE A 41 10.20 -36.35 28.45
N GLU A 42 9.81 -36.48 29.71
CA GLU A 42 9.40 -37.79 30.24
C GLU A 42 8.03 -38.20 29.70
N ARG A 43 7.84 -39.48 29.33
CA ARG A 43 6.55 -39.99 28.83
C ARG A 43 5.37 -39.77 29.79
N ARG A 44 5.64 -39.74 31.11
CA ARG A 44 4.64 -39.48 32.16
C ARG A 44 4.16 -38.02 32.24
N ALA A 45 4.82 -37.10 31.51
CA ALA A 45 4.40 -35.70 31.41
C ALA A 45 3.37 -35.47 30.30
N LEU A 46 3.06 -36.47 29.46
CA LEU A 46 1.96 -36.40 28.50
C LEU A 46 0.64 -36.77 29.15
N ASP A 47 -0.28 -35.82 29.18
CA ASP A 47 -1.69 -36.06 29.48
C ASP A 47 -2.45 -36.22 28.16
N LEU A 48 -2.96 -37.43 27.88
CA LEU A 48 -3.62 -37.77 26.62
C LEU A 48 -5.13 -37.86 26.81
N PRO A 49 -5.94 -37.16 25.99
CA PRO A 49 -7.38 -37.35 25.95
C PRO A 49 -7.73 -38.83 25.75
N GLY A 50 -8.70 -39.35 26.51
CA GLY A 50 -8.97 -40.79 26.63
C GLY A 50 -9.34 -41.55 25.34
N ASN A 51 -9.56 -40.85 24.22
CA ASN A 51 -9.82 -41.42 22.90
C ASN A 51 -8.57 -41.43 21.98
N SER A 52 -7.42 -40.93 22.44
CA SER A 52 -6.18 -40.80 21.63
C SER A 52 -5.11 -41.81 22.06
N THR A 53 -4.37 -42.38 21.12
CA THR A 53 -3.23 -43.26 21.41
C THR A 53 -1.91 -42.65 20.94
N TYR A 54 -0.80 -43.13 21.50
CA TYR A 54 0.55 -42.73 21.09
C TYR A 54 0.89 -42.98 19.60
N LYS A 55 0.06 -43.75 18.86
CA LYS A 55 0.22 -43.97 17.42
C LYS A 55 -0.38 -42.84 16.57
N ASP A 56 -1.33 -42.09 17.11
CA ASP A 56 -2.16 -41.12 16.39
C ASP A 56 -1.55 -39.70 16.44
N LEU A 57 -0.38 -39.58 17.08
CA LEU A 57 0.31 -38.33 17.34
C LEU A 57 1.23 -37.92 16.18
N ALA A 58 1.33 -36.61 15.93
CA ALA A 58 2.26 -36.03 14.97
C ALA A 58 3.20 -35.03 15.66
N ALA A 59 4.50 -35.37 15.73
CA ALA A 59 5.54 -34.51 16.28
C ALA A 59 6.21 -33.68 15.18
N PHE A 60 6.36 -32.37 15.41
CA PHE A 60 7.05 -31.45 14.50
C PHE A 60 8.16 -30.72 15.26
N LEU A 61 9.39 -30.92 14.81
CA LEU A 61 10.56 -30.16 15.25
C LEU A 61 11.13 -29.40 14.05
N THR A 62 11.17 -28.07 14.14
CA THR A 62 11.86 -27.20 13.19
C THR A 62 12.79 -26.29 13.97
N ALA A 63 14.09 -26.38 13.70
CA ALA A 63 15.09 -25.45 14.22
C ALA A 63 15.69 -24.63 13.08
N ALA A 64 16.13 -23.43 13.41
CA ALA A 64 16.76 -22.46 12.52
C ALA A 64 17.99 -21.87 13.22
N SER A 65 19.14 -21.92 12.56
CA SER A 65 20.42 -21.47 13.15
C SER A 65 21.12 -20.41 12.30
N THR A 66 20.68 -20.20 11.07
CA THR A 66 21.15 -19.11 10.19
C THR A 66 20.07 -18.02 10.06
N PRO A 67 20.44 -16.75 9.79
CA PRO A 67 19.47 -15.64 9.74
C PRO A 67 18.27 -15.88 8.81
N GLY A 68 18.53 -16.38 7.58
CA GLY A 68 17.46 -16.66 6.61
C GLY A 68 16.57 -17.87 6.93
N GLU A 69 17.00 -18.78 7.83
CA GLU A 69 16.10 -19.79 8.40
C GLU A 69 15.23 -19.17 9.51
N VAL A 70 15.78 -18.24 10.29
CA VAL A 70 15.05 -17.55 11.36
C VAL A 70 14.01 -16.57 10.81
N ASP A 71 14.20 -16.01 9.60
CA ASP A 71 13.17 -15.28 8.86
C ASP A 71 11.88 -16.09 8.57
N SER A 72 11.90 -17.43 8.79
CA SER A 72 10.72 -18.29 8.72
C SER A 72 9.92 -18.40 10.03
N PHE A 73 10.36 -17.73 11.10
CA PHE A 73 9.69 -17.66 12.40
C PHE A 73 8.87 -16.37 12.57
N PRO A 74 7.95 -16.30 13.55
CA PRO A 74 7.22 -15.06 13.84
C PRO A 74 8.15 -13.87 14.14
N TYR A 75 7.81 -12.67 13.62
CA TYR A 75 8.66 -11.48 13.68
C TYR A 75 9.18 -11.19 15.10
N LEU A 76 10.48 -10.93 15.21
CA LEU A 76 11.27 -10.98 16.46
C LEU A 76 11.15 -9.71 17.33
N GLN A 77 9.92 -9.26 17.59
CA GLN A 77 9.67 -8.15 18.50
C GLN A 77 9.47 -8.66 19.94
N GLY A 78 10.45 -8.39 20.80
CA GLY A 78 10.46 -8.72 22.21
C GLY A 78 9.69 -7.72 23.07
N SER A 79 9.16 -8.21 24.20
CA SER A 79 8.52 -7.40 25.24
C SER A 79 8.78 -8.01 26.63
N ASP A 80 9.15 -7.17 27.59
CA ASP A 80 9.26 -7.55 29.00
C ASP A 80 7.86 -7.56 29.63
N GLY A 81 7.28 -8.76 29.76
CA GLY A 81 5.85 -8.99 30.05
C GLY A 81 5.32 -8.57 31.44
N ASN A 82 6.06 -7.78 32.21
CA ASN A 82 5.71 -7.37 33.59
C ASN A 82 5.39 -5.87 33.76
N ALA A 83 5.43 -5.05 32.70
CA ALA A 83 5.17 -3.62 32.79
C ALA A 83 3.67 -3.28 32.67
N THR A 84 2.98 -3.05 33.80
CA THR A 84 1.63 -2.48 33.84
C THR A 84 1.65 -1.00 33.47
N GLY A 85 1.73 -0.71 32.17
CA GLY A 85 1.82 0.63 31.61
C GLY A 85 3.13 0.84 30.83
N ASN A 86 2.99 1.23 29.56
CA ASN A 86 4.09 1.58 28.66
C ASN A 86 5.18 0.50 28.49
N SER A 87 4.79 -0.71 28.07
CA SER A 87 5.71 -1.79 27.72
C SER A 87 6.64 -1.38 26.57
N THR A 88 7.93 -1.20 26.85
CA THR A 88 8.96 -1.06 25.82
C THR A 88 9.00 -2.32 24.95
N ARG A 89 9.07 -2.10 23.63
CA ARG A 89 9.27 -3.17 22.64
C ARG A 89 10.68 -3.06 22.09
N TYR A 90 11.33 -4.21 21.94
CA TYR A 90 12.71 -4.30 21.48
C TYR A 90 12.78 -5.21 20.26
N ASP A 91 13.47 -4.80 19.19
CA ASP A 91 13.84 -5.76 18.14
C ASP A 91 14.94 -6.68 18.70
N LEU A 92 14.71 -7.99 18.63
CA LEU A 92 15.61 -9.01 19.19
C LEU A 92 16.62 -9.46 18.13
N THR A 93 17.89 -9.58 18.52
CA THR A 93 18.94 -10.16 17.67
C THR A 93 18.99 -11.68 17.89
N PRO A 94 18.53 -12.52 16.93
CA PRO A 94 18.46 -13.96 17.13
C PRO A 94 19.83 -14.63 17.05
N VAL A 95 20.00 -15.66 17.87
CA VAL A 95 21.09 -16.64 17.81
C VAL A 95 20.60 -17.93 17.16
N THR A 96 19.43 -18.42 17.58
CA THR A 96 18.76 -19.59 16.99
C THR A 96 17.29 -19.62 17.40
N ALA A 97 16.41 -20.15 16.53
CA ALA A 97 14.99 -20.31 16.79
C ALA A 97 14.56 -21.78 16.68
N VAL A 98 13.56 -22.19 17.45
CA VAL A 98 13.04 -23.57 17.46
C VAL A 98 11.53 -23.59 17.69
N SER A 99 10.85 -24.40 16.88
CA SER A 99 9.41 -24.64 16.91
C SER A 99 9.19 -26.11 17.23
N ILE A 100 8.44 -26.36 18.30
CA ILE A 100 8.23 -27.69 18.87
C ILE A 100 6.72 -27.86 19.05
N HIS A 101 6.12 -28.77 18.28
CA HIS A 101 4.70 -29.08 18.36
C HIS A 101 4.48 -30.58 18.44
N LEU A 102 3.49 -30.98 19.24
CA LEU A 102 2.97 -32.34 19.29
C LEU A 102 1.46 -32.23 19.08
N LEU A 103 0.96 -32.74 17.97
CA LEU A 103 -0.45 -32.64 17.58
C LEU A 103 -1.14 -33.99 17.73
N ASN A 104 -2.42 -33.98 18.11
CA ASN A 104 -3.31 -35.13 17.96
C ASN A 104 -3.70 -35.36 16.48
N SER A 105 -4.39 -36.46 16.18
CA SER A 105 -5.05 -36.74 14.89
C SER A 105 -5.82 -35.54 14.32
N ASP A 106 -6.48 -34.81 15.21
CA ASP A 106 -7.41 -33.73 14.89
C ASP A 106 -6.70 -32.36 14.74
N GLY A 107 -5.37 -32.34 14.81
CA GLY A 107 -4.53 -31.14 14.65
C GLY A 107 -4.38 -30.27 15.90
N THR A 108 -4.91 -30.68 17.05
CA THR A 108 -4.82 -29.94 18.33
C THR A 108 -3.46 -30.11 19.01
N ASP A 109 -2.83 -29.00 19.44
CA ASP A 109 -1.61 -28.98 20.28
C ASP A 109 -1.87 -29.75 21.61
N ILE A 110 -1.03 -30.75 21.94
CA ILE A 110 -1.10 -31.53 23.18
C ILE A 110 -0.16 -30.93 24.25
N PRO A 111 -0.64 -30.71 25.50
CA PRO A 111 0.20 -30.20 26.58
C PRO A 111 1.20 -31.26 27.09
N VAL A 112 2.37 -30.79 27.53
CA VAL A 112 3.37 -31.58 28.26
C VAL A 112 3.59 -30.94 29.62
N ASN A 113 3.15 -31.64 30.67
CA ASN A 113 3.15 -31.19 32.05
C ASN A 113 4.47 -31.59 32.75
N GLY A 114 5.59 -31.10 32.23
CA GLY A 114 6.93 -31.43 32.72
C GLY A 114 8.05 -30.69 31.97
N PRO A 115 9.32 -30.82 32.41
CA PRO A 115 10.45 -30.14 31.79
C PRO A 115 10.72 -30.69 30.37
N ILE A 116 10.75 -29.80 29.39
CA ILE A 116 11.07 -30.13 27.99
C ILE A 116 12.50 -29.66 27.72
N PHE A 117 13.44 -30.62 27.67
CA PHE A 117 14.84 -30.35 27.38
C PHE A 117 15.05 -30.20 25.87
N VAL A 118 15.52 -29.05 25.45
CA VAL A 118 15.72 -28.66 24.04
C VAL A 118 17.20 -28.40 23.82
N THR A 119 17.82 -29.05 22.85
CA THR A 119 19.19 -28.73 22.39
C THR A 119 19.17 -28.38 20.91
N VAL A 120 19.72 -27.22 20.54
CA VAL A 120 19.80 -26.74 19.16
C VAL A 120 21.27 -26.46 18.76
N PRO A 121 21.80 -27.14 17.72
CA PRO A 121 23.14 -26.87 17.20
C PRO A 121 23.29 -25.48 16.59
N LEU A 122 24.38 -24.80 16.92
CA LEU A 122 24.68 -23.44 16.48
C LEU A 122 25.60 -23.43 15.24
N PRO A 123 25.71 -22.31 14.50
CA PRO A 123 26.64 -22.18 13.39
C PRO A 123 28.10 -22.21 13.86
N THR A 124 28.99 -22.74 13.02
CA THR A 124 30.45 -22.76 13.22
C THR A 124 31.12 -21.39 13.36
N HIS A 125 30.38 -20.30 13.08
CA HIS A 125 30.84 -18.92 13.14
C HIS A 125 30.12 -18.09 14.21
N SER A 126 29.49 -18.72 15.21
CA SER A 126 28.88 -17.99 16.33
C SER A 126 29.96 -17.36 17.22
N ASN A 127 29.89 -16.04 17.45
CA ASN A 127 30.77 -15.31 18.38
C ASN A 127 30.53 -15.63 19.87
N LEU A 128 29.82 -16.73 20.17
CA LEU A 128 29.48 -17.17 21.51
C LEU A 128 30.56 -18.12 22.04
N LYS A 129 30.73 -18.14 23.36
CA LYS A 129 31.67 -19.02 24.06
C LYS A 129 30.91 -20.13 24.78
N HIS A 130 31.57 -21.26 25.01
CA HIS A 130 31.06 -22.27 25.93
C HIS A 130 30.80 -21.66 27.32
N ASN A 131 29.73 -22.09 27.97
CA ASN A 131 29.18 -21.57 29.24
C ASN A 131 28.72 -20.11 29.20
N ALA A 132 28.52 -19.53 28.00
CA ALA A 132 27.73 -18.31 27.88
C ALA A 132 26.24 -18.60 28.13
N HIS A 133 25.53 -17.62 28.70
CA HIS A 133 24.08 -17.65 28.85
C HIS A 133 23.41 -16.76 27.79
N VAL A 134 22.35 -17.26 27.15
CA VAL A 134 21.57 -16.53 26.13
C VAL A 134 20.10 -16.49 26.55
N PRO A 135 19.43 -15.31 26.56
CA PRO A 135 18.02 -15.22 26.90
C PRO A 135 17.13 -16.00 25.93
N ALA A 136 16.26 -16.83 26.49
CA ALA A 136 15.21 -17.54 25.80
C ALA A 136 13.92 -16.71 25.83
N TRP A 137 13.29 -16.54 24.66
CA TRP A 137 12.02 -15.85 24.51
C TRP A 137 10.98 -16.81 23.94
N ARG A 138 9.74 -16.71 24.42
CA ARG A 138 8.59 -17.51 23.97
C ARG A 138 7.67 -16.65 23.10
N PHE A 139 7.22 -17.14 21.96
CA PHE A 139 6.19 -16.44 21.20
C PHE A 139 4.83 -16.51 21.91
N ASP A 140 4.13 -15.39 22.02
CA ASP A 140 2.74 -15.34 22.47
C ASP A 140 1.79 -15.21 21.27
N LYS A 141 1.14 -16.33 20.91
CA LYS A 141 0.12 -16.41 19.86
C LYS A 141 -1.01 -15.36 20.04
N LYS A 142 -1.30 -14.89 21.27
CA LYS A 142 -2.38 -13.94 21.56
C LYS A 142 -2.01 -12.48 21.26
N HIS A 143 -0.76 -12.09 21.51
CA HIS A 143 -0.33 -10.69 21.43
C HIS A 143 0.66 -10.42 20.28
N GLY A 144 1.14 -11.47 19.60
CA GLY A 144 2.05 -11.35 18.45
C GLY A 144 3.48 -10.95 18.81
N THR A 145 3.87 -11.07 20.08
CA THR A 145 5.16 -10.64 20.62
C THR A 145 5.92 -11.81 21.25
N TRP A 146 7.23 -11.62 21.41
CA TRP A 146 8.10 -12.55 22.12
C TRP A 146 8.28 -12.12 23.57
N LEU A 147 7.90 -12.99 24.51
CA LEU A 147 8.00 -12.77 25.94
C LEU A 147 9.29 -13.39 26.48
N LYS A 148 10.09 -12.59 27.19
CA LYS A 148 11.31 -13.05 27.87
C LYS A 148 10.95 -14.12 28.92
N SER A 149 11.68 -15.22 28.95
CA SER A 149 11.37 -16.35 29.84
C SER A 149 12.51 -16.62 30.83
N SER A 150 13.58 -17.29 30.42
CA SER A 150 14.75 -17.55 31.27
C SER A 150 16.02 -17.71 30.43
N LEU A 151 17.15 -18.09 31.02
CA LEU A 151 18.43 -18.21 30.31
C LEU A 151 18.66 -19.65 29.85
N GLY A 152 18.98 -19.84 28.56
CA GLY A 152 19.60 -21.08 28.07
C GLY A 152 21.13 -21.00 28.13
N ILE A 153 21.78 -22.16 28.02
CA ILE A 153 23.23 -22.33 28.20
C ILE A 153 23.87 -22.75 26.87
N ILE A 154 25.08 -22.25 26.60
CA ILE A 154 25.88 -22.63 25.43
C ILE A 154 26.85 -23.75 25.80
N GLU A 155 26.48 -24.98 25.48
CA GLU A 155 27.26 -26.19 25.74
C GLU A 155 28.12 -26.57 24.52
N GLN A 156 29.31 -27.14 24.75
CA GLN A 156 30.18 -27.61 23.67
C GLN A 156 30.08 -29.13 23.55
N GLU A 157 29.54 -29.60 22.43
CA GLU A 157 29.40 -31.03 22.13
C GLU A 157 30.36 -31.41 21.00
N GLY A 158 31.53 -31.93 21.39
CA GLY A 158 32.65 -32.15 20.47
C GLY A 158 33.21 -30.84 19.91
N ASN A 159 33.14 -30.67 18.60
CA ASN A 159 33.67 -29.50 17.87
C ASN A 159 32.56 -28.52 17.41
N GLN A 160 31.35 -28.60 17.99
CA GLN A 160 30.25 -27.71 17.68
C GLN A 160 29.59 -27.19 18.98
N LEU A 161 29.22 -25.91 18.99
CA LEU A 161 28.44 -25.32 20.08
C LEU A 161 26.95 -25.63 19.91
N THR A 162 26.28 -25.85 21.03
CA THR A 162 24.85 -26.13 21.12
C THR A 162 24.20 -25.20 22.13
N TRP A 163 22.99 -24.75 21.87
CA TRP A 163 22.17 -24.03 22.84
C TRP A 163 21.22 -25.02 23.50
N THR A 164 21.36 -25.20 24.81
CA THR A 164 20.50 -26.08 25.63
C THR A 164 19.58 -25.23 26.50
N TYR A 165 18.29 -25.58 26.51
CA TYR A 165 17.24 -24.87 27.23
C TYR A 165 16.18 -25.83 27.79
N ILE A 166 15.64 -25.50 28.96
CA ILE A 166 14.51 -26.22 29.55
C ILE A 166 13.24 -25.39 29.30
N ALA A 167 12.47 -25.77 28.28
CA ALA A 167 11.22 -25.12 27.96
C ALA A 167 10.11 -25.59 28.93
N PRO A 168 9.33 -24.66 29.54
CA PRO A 168 8.19 -25.01 30.38
C PRO A 168 6.95 -25.44 29.60
N GLN A 169 6.91 -25.24 28.27
CA GLN A 169 5.79 -25.66 27.41
C GLN A 169 6.21 -25.72 25.93
N MET A 170 5.42 -26.44 25.13
CA MET A 170 5.54 -26.51 23.66
C MET A 170 5.25 -25.16 22.97
N GLY A 171 5.64 -25.03 21.71
CA GLY A 171 5.45 -23.85 20.87
C GLY A 171 6.75 -23.31 20.24
N TYR A 172 6.77 -22.01 19.97
CA TYR A 172 7.91 -21.31 19.38
C TYR A 172 8.79 -20.65 20.45
N TRP A 173 10.08 -20.91 20.35
CA TRP A 173 11.14 -20.43 21.25
C TRP A 173 12.29 -19.83 20.42
N VAL A 174 12.93 -18.79 20.93
CA VAL A 174 14.12 -18.19 20.29
C VAL A 174 15.16 -17.83 21.34
N ALA A 175 16.40 -18.22 21.10
CA ALA A 175 17.57 -17.72 21.81
C ALA A 175 17.94 -16.37 21.17
N ALA A 176 17.81 -15.26 21.89
CA ALA A 176 18.04 -13.93 21.32
C ALA A 176 18.54 -12.91 22.33
N MET A 177 19.42 -12.03 21.88
CA MET A 177 19.92 -10.89 22.64
C MET A 177 18.98 -9.71 22.46
N SER A 178 18.48 -9.13 23.56
CA SER A 178 17.89 -7.79 23.54
C SER A 178 19.00 -6.73 23.47
N PRO A 179 18.76 -5.56 22.86
CA PRO A 179 19.63 -4.39 23.04
C PRO A 179 19.77 -4.05 24.52
N SER A 180 20.99 -3.78 24.98
CA SER A 180 21.24 -3.35 26.36
C SER A 180 20.57 -2.00 26.62
N SER A 181 19.86 -1.87 27.74
CA SER A 181 19.52 -0.56 28.30
C SER A 181 20.83 0.18 28.65
N PRO A 182 21.02 1.44 28.21
CA PRO A 182 22.27 2.16 28.43
C PRO A 182 22.34 2.76 29.85
N ASP A 183 22.67 1.93 30.83
CA ASP A 183 23.32 2.40 32.06
C ASP A 183 24.70 3.00 31.71
N PRO A 184 25.21 3.95 32.50
CA PRO A 184 25.80 5.15 31.92
C PRO A 184 27.06 4.90 31.09
N VAL A 185 26.95 5.27 29.81
CA VAL A 185 28.06 5.40 28.87
C VAL A 185 29.16 6.27 29.49
N VAL A 186 30.39 5.75 29.53
CA VAL A 186 31.59 6.59 29.74
C VAL A 186 31.64 7.59 28.60
N THR A 187 31.31 8.86 28.88
CA THR A 187 31.02 9.87 27.86
C THR A 187 32.29 10.40 27.19
N GLN A 188 32.86 9.62 26.29
CA GLN A 188 33.77 10.12 25.25
C GLN A 188 33.01 10.20 23.91
N ASP A 189 33.22 11.32 23.23
CA ASP A 189 32.81 11.72 21.87
C ASP A 189 31.57 12.61 21.70
N ILE A 190 30.42 12.35 22.35
CA ILE A 190 29.25 13.26 22.22
C ILE A 190 29.58 14.65 22.82
N ALA A 191 30.23 14.67 23.99
CA ALA A 191 30.68 15.92 24.62
C ALA A 191 31.75 16.63 23.76
N THR A 192 32.65 15.88 23.12
CA THR A 192 33.70 16.41 22.24
C THR A 192 33.10 17.12 21.03
N TYR A 193 32.11 16.51 20.36
CA TYR A 193 31.49 17.10 19.18
C TYR A 193 30.68 18.36 19.52
N HIS A 194 29.93 18.36 20.62
CA HIS A 194 29.19 19.54 21.06
C HIS A 194 30.09 20.68 21.58
N THR A 195 31.20 20.36 22.26
CA THR A 195 32.16 21.40 22.69
C THR A 195 32.91 22.02 21.51
N VAL A 196 33.35 21.24 20.52
CA VAL A 196 33.94 21.77 19.28
C VAL A 196 32.93 22.64 18.52
N PHE A 197 31.66 22.22 18.42
CA PHE A 197 30.62 23.00 17.75
C PHE A 197 30.30 24.32 18.49
N LEU A 198 30.23 24.29 19.83
CA LEU A 198 30.07 25.50 20.65
C LEU A 198 31.29 26.43 20.58
N LEU A 199 32.50 25.89 20.55
CA LEU A 199 33.74 26.67 20.37
C LEU A 199 33.79 27.33 18.99
N ALA A 200 33.32 26.66 17.94
CA ALA A 200 33.21 27.25 16.60
C ALA A 200 32.20 28.41 16.57
N ILE A 201 31.04 28.26 17.22
CA ILE A 201 30.04 29.33 17.34
C ILE A 201 30.56 30.50 18.17
N LEU A 202 31.20 30.24 19.32
CA LEU A 202 31.80 31.27 20.18
C LEU A 202 32.96 31.99 19.49
N GLY A 203 33.79 31.28 18.72
CA GLY A 203 34.85 31.86 17.90
C GLY A 203 34.31 32.76 16.79
N GLY A 204 33.26 32.32 16.09
CA GLY A 204 32.56 33.14 15.10
C GLY A 204 31.94 34.41 15.70
N MET A 205 31.26 34.28 16.84
CA MET A 205 30.70 35.42 17.60
C MET A 205 31.79 36.40 18.03
N ALA A 206 32.91 35.91 18.57
CA ALA A 206 34.05 36.73 18.98
C ALA A 206 34.70 37.44 17.78
N PHE A 207 34.83 36.77 16.64
CA PHE A 207 35.35 37.37 15.41
C PHE A 207 34.44 38.49 14.87
N ILE A 208 33.12 38.27 14.86
CA ILE A 208 32.14 39.30 14.46
C ILE A 208 32.21 40.51 15.40
N LEU A 209 32.31 40.29 16.71
CA LEU A 209 32.48 41.37 17.69
C LEU A 209 33.81 42.10 17.53
N LEU A 210 34.90 41.40 17.19
CA LEU A 210 36.20 42.01 16.91
C LEU A 210 36.14 42.89 15.65
N VAL A 211 35.51 42.42 14.57
CA VAL A 211 35.30 43.20 13.34
C VAL A 211 34.46 44.45 13.61
N LEU A 212 33.37 44.33 14.38
CA LEU A 212 32.55 45.47 14.81
C LEU A 212 33.34 46.46 15.70
N LEU A 213 34.20 45.97 16.59
CA LEU A 213 35.09 46.81 17.41
C LEU A 213 36.13 47.53 16.55
N CYS A 214 36.74 46.85 15.57
CA CYS A 214 37.67 47.46 14.61
C CYS A 214 36.99 48.52 13.75
N LEU A 215 35.74 48.29 13.30
CA LEU A 215 34.95 49.29 12.57
C LEU A 215 34.61 50.50 13.46
N LEU A 216 34.22 50.28 14.72
CA LEU A 216 34.03 51.35 15.71
C LEU A 216 35.31 52.15 15.94
N LEU A 217 36.44 51.49 16.15
CA LEU A 217 37.75 52.14 16.36
C LEU A 217 38.26 52.86 15.10
N TYR A 218 37.86 52.43 13.90
CA TYR A 218 38.11 53.11 12.64
C TYR A 218 37.30 54.41 12.55
N TYR A 219 35.97 54.34 12.79
CA TYR A 219 35.10 55.52 12.83
C TYR A 219 35.47 56.50 13.97
N CYS A 220 35.96 56.01 15.10
CA CYS A 220 36.46 56.84 16.21
C CYS A 220 37.90 57.35 16.00
N ARG A 221 38.53 57.11 14.84
CA ARG A 221 39.89 57.61 14.51
C ARG A 221 39.94 58.67 13.41
N SER A 222 38.80 59.10 12.86
CA SER A 222 38.75 60.35 12.08
C SER A 222 38.95 61.56 13.01
N PRO A 223 39.95 62.44 12.77
CA PRO A 223 40.22 63.60 13.61
C PRO A 223 39.15 64.70 13.46
N ALA A 224 39.10 65.62 14.43
CA ALA A 224 38.01 66.59 14.59
C ALA A 224 38.13 67.87 13.74
N GLY A 225 36.98 68.53 13.54
CA GLY A 225 36.80 69.81 12.82
C GLY A 225 35.36 69.92 12.28
N ASP A 226 34.32 70.24 13.06
CA ASP A 226 33.95 71.53 13.69
C ASP A 226 32.85 72.28 12.88
N LEU A 227 32.12 73.21 13.52
CA LEU A 227 31.00 74.06 13.05
C LEU A 227 29.63 73.35 12.85
N GLY A 228 28.53 74.09 13.10
CA GLY A 228 27.17 73.62 12.71
C GLY A 228 25.93 74.36 13.29
N ALA A 229 25.71 74.27 14.60
CA ALA A 229 24.77 75.08 15.41
C ALA A 229 23.22 75.17 15.07
N LYS A 230 22.42 74.65 16.02
CA LYS A 230 21.19 75.26 16.64
C LYS A 230 19.76 75.13 16.02
N LYS A 231 18.82 74.80 16.93
CA LYS A 231 17.33 75.10 16.98
C LYS A 231 16.43 74.18 16.09
N LYS A 232 15.14 73.91 16.40
CA LYS A 232 14.12 74.65 17.21
C LYS A 232 12.90 73.76 17.62
N LYS A 233 12.42 73.86 18.88
CA LYS A 233 11.04 73.55 19.42
C LYS A 233 10.44 72.11 19.26
N LYS A 234 9.30 71.73 19.87
CA LYS A 234 8.77 71.76 21.27
C LYS A 234 7.25 71.36 21.33
N LYS A 235 6.89 70.38 22.18
CA LYS A 235 5.56 70.06 22.80
C LYS A 235 4.40 69.33 22.03
N GLN A 236 3.97 68.21 22.65
CA GLN A 236 2.59 67.83 23.10
C GLN A 236 1.45 67.40 22.14
N LYS A 237 1.04 66.12 22.28
CA LYS A 237 -0.21 65.61 22.93
C LYS A 237 0.16 64.26 23.60
N ARG A 238 -0.13 63.89 24.87
CA ARG A 238 -1.37 63.79 25.69
C ARG A 238 -2.41 62.80 25.11
N LYS A 239 -2.99 61.84 25.86
CA LYS A 239 -2.81 61.30 27.24
C LYS A 239 -3.52 59.89 27.27
N LYS A 240 -3.12 58.87 28.06
CA LYS A 240 -3.63 58.43 29.41
C LYS A 240 -5.17 58.40 29.57
N GLU A 241 -5.84 57.61 30.43
CA GLU A 241 -5.55 56.72 31.61
C GLU A 241 -6.67 55.61 31.64
N LYS A 242 -6.76 54.52 32.44
CA LYS A 242 -6.15 53.95 33.68
C LYS A 242 -6.21 52.37 33.61
N PRO A 243 -5.87 51.56 34.67
CA PRO A 243 -5.61 50.09 34.57
C PRO A 243 -6.50 49.16 35.44
N ASN A 244 -6.16 47.86 35.47
CA ASN A 244 -6.62 46.80 36.41
C ASN A 244 -6.72 47.23 37.90
N SER A 245 -7.68 46.67 38.66
CA SER A 245 -7.45 45.49 39.54
C SER A 245 -8.51 45.29 40.65
N GLY A 246 -8.73 44.02 41.04
CA GLY A 246 -9.19 43.62 42.38
C GLY A 246 -10.70 43.41 42.59
N GLY A 247 -11.04 42.50 43.53
CA GLY A 247 -12.38 42.32 44.12
C GLY A 247 -13.03 40.95 43.87
N ALA A 248 -13.39 40.22 44.93
CA ALA A 248 -14.17 38.99 44.89
C ALA A 248 -14.98 38.79 46.20
N LYS A 249 -16.17 38.15 46.10
CA LYS A 249 -17.21 38.00 47.16
C LYS A 249 -17.93 39.33 47.50
N SER A 250 -19.20 39.40 47.90
CA SER A 250 -20.12 38.39 48.49
C SER A 250 -21.63 38.71 48.32
N ASP A 251 -22.45 37.65 48.23
CA ASP A 251 -23.80 37.41 48.82
C ASP A 251 -25.02 38.38 48.66
N SER A 252 -26.08 37.89 47.97
CA SER A 252 -27.55 37.99 48.26
C SER A 252 -28.31 37.19 47.17
N ALA A 253 -29.25 36.27 47.44
CA ALA A 253 -30.63 36.37 47.98
C ALA A 253 -31.61 37.12 47.06
N SER A 254 -32.85 36.67 46.74
CA SER A 254 -33.69 35.53 47.21
C SER A 254 -34.71 35.11 46.13
N ASP A 255 -35.09 33.82 46.04
CA ASP A 255 -36.50 33.31 46.12
C ASP A 255 -36.57 31.78 45.81
N SER A 256 -37.29 30.95 46.59
CA SER A 256 -38.76 30.79 46.79
C SER A 256 -39.41 30.12 45.56
N GLN A 257 -40.13 28.98 45.60
CA GLN A 257 -40.79 28.14 46.63
C GLN A 257 -41.11 26.74 45.99
N GLU A 258 -41.47 25.59 46.62
CA GLU A 258 -41.50 25.11 48.03
C GLU A 258 -41.71 23.54 48.09
N ILE A 259 -41.95 22.98 49.29
CA ILE A 259 -42.67 21.73 49.67
C ILE A 259 -42.03 20.32 49.47
N ARG A 260 -41.81 19.72 50.66
CA ARG A 260 -41.69 18.31 51.12
C ARG A 260 -42.71 17.30 50.53
N THR A 261 -42.63 15.97 50.67
CA THR A 261 -41.58 14.96 51.02
C THR A 261 -42.24 13.57 50.92
N GLN A 262 -41.61 12.57 50.29
CA GLN A 262 -41.60 11.17 50.76
C GLN A 262 -40.61 10.28 49.99
N GLN A 263 -40.13 9.23 50.66
CA GLN A 263 -39.24 8.16 50.16
C GLN A 263 -40.01 6.83 50.27
N PRO A 264 -39.72 5.76 49.50
CA PRO A 264 -38.52 4.96 49.80
C PRO A 264 -37.88 4.15 48.63
N SER A 265 -36.85 3.38 49.00
CA SER A 265 -36.28 2.20 48.30
C SER A 265 -35.19 2.42 47.23
N LYS A 266 -34.47 1.33 46.93
CA LYS A 266 -33.16 1.28 46.23
C LYS A 266 -33.29 0.50 44.91
N VAL A 267 -32.40 0.74 43.93
CA VAL A 267 -31.55 -0.29 43.28
C VAL A 267 -30.55 0.34 42.28
N SER A 268 -29.32 -0.19 42.29
CA SER A 268 -28.18 -0.07 41.33
C SER A 268 -27.92 1.23 40.55
N GLU A 269 -26.72 1.77 40.74
CA GLU A 269 -26.08 2.78 39.87
C GLU A 269 -25.56 2.16 38.55
N ASN A 270 -25.46 2.98 37.50
CA ASN A 270 -24.56 2.75 36.36
C ASN A 270 -23.65 3.97 36.24
N PRO A 271 -22.32 3.86 36.44
CA PRO A 271 -21.43 5.01 36.42
C PRO A 271 -21.19 5.50 34.98
N ALA A 272 -21.35 6.81 34.76
CA ALA A 272 -21.04 7.43 33.48
C ALA A 272 -19.54 7.28 33.14
N ILE A 273 -19.24 6.96 31.87
CA ILE A 273 -17.86 6.76 31.41
C ILE A 273 -17.10 8.10 31.43
N PRO A 274 -15.97 8.22 32.16
CA PRO A 274 -15.20 9.46 32.19
C PRO A 274 -14.67 9.87 30.82
N MET A 275 -14.66 11.17 30.54
CA MET A 275 -14.27 11.75 29.24
C MET A 275 -12.90 11.26 28.72
N GLN A 276 -11.94 11.01 29.63
CA GLN A 276 -10.63 10.44 29.30
C GLN A 276 -10.74 9.04 28.67
N LYS A 277 -11.60 8.15 29.18
CA LYS A 277 -11.79 6.82 28.59
C LYS A 277 -12.37 6.90 27.18
N LEU A 278 -13.16 7.93 26.86
CA LEU A 278 -13.65 8.15 25.49
C LEU A 278 -12.51 8.55 24.54
N GLN A 279 -11.60 9.42 24.99
CA GLN A 279 -10.40 9.80 24.25
C GLN A 279 -9.41 8.63 24.09
N ASP A 280 -9.27 7.79 25.11
CA ASP A 280 -8.41 6.61 25.04
C ASP A 280 -9.03 5.49 24.17
N ILE A 281 -10.36 5.38 24.10
CA ILE A 281 -11.06 4.54 23.12
C ILE A 281 -10.86 5.08 21.70
N GLN A 282 -10.93 6.40 21.49
CA GLN A 282 -10.62 7.01 20.19
C GLN A 282 -9.16 6.75 19.77
N ARG A 283 -8.20 6.93 20.67
CA ARG A 283 -6.78 6.57 20.44
C ARG A 283 -6.59 5.07 20.19
N ALA A 284 -7.30 4.20 20.90
CA ALA A 284 -7.25 2.77 20.64
C ALA A 284 -7.81 2.43 19.25
N MET A 285 -8.83 3.15 18.77
CA MET A 285 -9.35 3.00 17.42
C MET A 285 -8.37 3.52 16.34
N GLU A 286 -7.67 4.65 16.60
CA GLU A 286 -6.57 5.12 15.75
C GLU A 286 -5.36 4.16 15.76
N LEU A 287 -5.05 3.51 16.89
CA LEU A 287 -3.97 2.53 17.00
C LEU A 287 -4.33 1.17 16.38
N LEU A 288 -5.61 0.78 16.41
CA LEU A 288 -6.11 -0.37 15.65
C LEU A 288 -6.13 -0.09 14.14
N SER A 289 -6.29 1.16 13.72
CA SER A 289 -6.08 1.56 12.32
C SER A 289 -4.63 1.33 11.85
N ALA A 290 -3.63 1.34 12.75
CA ALA A 290 -2.21 1.40 12.38
C ALA A 290 -1.68 0.23 11.52
N CYS A 291 -2.43 -0.86 11.33
CA CYS A 291 -2.22 -1.82 10.24
C CYS A 291 -2.73 -1.27 8.88
N GLN A 292 -2.41 -0.01 8.54
CA GLN A 292 -2.99 0.65 7.38
C GLN A 292 -2.49 0.04 6.06
N GLY A 293 -3.44 -0.38 5.21
CA GLY A 293 -3.22 -0.58 3.78
C GLY A 293 -2.76 0.71 3.08
N PRO A 294 -2.56 0.72 1.74
CA PRO A 294 -2.13 1.92 1.03
C PRO A 294 -3.12 3.08 1.24
N ALA A 295 -2.61 4.32 1.35
CA ALA A 295 -3.42 5.49 1.73
C ALA A 295 -4.53 5.76 0.72
N LYS A 296 -5.76 6.02 1.19
CA LYS A 296 -6.94 6.26 0.32
C LYS A 296 -7.36 7.73 0.23
N ASN A 297 -6.92 8.53 1.21
CA ASN A 297 -7.19 9.95 1.33
C ASN A 297 -5.90 10.73 1.61
N LEU A 298 -5.97 12.06 1.50
CA LEU A 298 -4.82 12.94 1.66
C LEU A 298 -4.33 13.02 3.12
N ASP A 299 -5.21 12.83 4.10
CA ASP A 299 -4.87 12.86 5.53
C ASP A 299 -4.02 11.67 5.95
N GLU A 300 -4.37 10.45 5.52
CA GLU A 300 -3.55 9.24 5.67
C GLU A 300 -2.21 9.38 4.95
N ALA A 301 -2.20 10.00 3.76
CA ALA A 301 -0.97 10.23 3.00
C ALA A 301 -0.04 11.22 3.72
N SER A 302 -0.58 12.31 4.28
CA SER A 302 0.20 13.32 5.01
C SER A 302 0.94 12.76 6.23
N LYS A 303 0.40 11.69 6.83
CA LYS A 303 0.96 11.00 8.01
C LYS A 303 2.06 9.98 7.65
N ARG A 304 2.35 9.73 6.37
CA ARG A 304 3.27 8.67 5.90
C ARG A 304 4.59 9.21 5.36
N LYS A 305 5.65 8.40 5.47
CA LYS A 305 6.98 8.64 4.90
C LYS A 305 7.18 7.75 3.67
N TYR A 306 7.44 8.33 2.50
CA TYR A 306 7.41 7.62 1.22
C TYR A 306 8.83 7.34 0.69
N GLN A 307 9.62 6.54 1.43
CA GLN A 307 11.05 6.25 1.17
C GLN A 307 11.45 6.05 -0.32
N PHE A 308 10.59 5.44 -1.14
CA PHE A 308 10.82 5.31 -2.57
C PHE A 308 10.58 6.62 -3.33
N TRP A 309 9.35 7.13 -3.33
CA TRP A 309 8.94 8.36 -4.02
C TRP A 309 9.73 9.58 -3.54
N ASP A 310 10.25 9.56 -2.32
CA ASP A 310 11.13 10.60 -1.82
C ASP A 310 12.45 10.76 -2.61
N THR A 311 12.84 9.71 -3.35
CA THR A 311 14.01 9.66 -4.25
C THR A 311 13.65 9.78 -5.74
N GLN A 312 12.41 10.10 -6.09
CA GLN A 312 11.94 10.18 -7.49
C GLN A 312 11.60 11.63 -7.88
N PRO A 313 11.68 12.00 -9.18
CA PRO A 313 11.30 13.32 -9.68
C PRO A 313 9.78 13.47 -9.68
N VAL A 314 9.19 13.63 -8.49
CA VAL A 314 7.77 13.93 -8.26
C VAL A 314 7.64 15.01 -7.19
N PRO A 315 6.61 15.89 -7.23
CA PRO A 315 6.45 16.93 -6.23
C PRO A 315 6.13 16.34 -4.85
N LYS A 316 6.56 17.01 -3.77
CA LYS A 316 6.18 16.60 -2.40
C LYS A 316 4.72 16.96 -2.14
N LEU A 317 4.01 16.20 -1.29
CA LEU A 317 2.59 16.45 -0.97
C LEU A 317 2.32 17.91 -0.54
N ASN A 318 3.20 18.45 0.30
CA ASN A 318 3.11 19.80 0.86
C ASN A 318 3.68 20.90 -0.07
N GLU A 319 4.16 20.56 -1.26
CA GLU A 319 4.71 21.49 -2.25
C GLU A 319 3.57 22.26 -2.94
N ILE A 320 3.59 23.59 -2.86
CA ILE A 320 2.71 24.47 -3.64
C ILE A 320 3.40 24.77 -4.96
N ILE A 321 2.77 24.40 -6.07
CA ILE A 321 3.36 24.48 -7.41
C ILE A 321 2.66 25.58 -8.19
N THR A 322 3.43 26.57 -8.64
CA THR A 322 2.97 27.72 -9.43
C THR A 322 3.61 27.81 -10.83
N CYS A 323 4.43 26.82 -11.19
CA CYS A 323 5.20 26.78 -12.44
C CYS A 323 4.92 25.50 -13.24
N HIS A 324 5.22 25.53 -14.55
CA HIS A 324 4.91 24.46 -15.52
C HIS A 324 6.17 23.99 -16.25
N GLY A 325 6.70 22.81 -15.90
CA GLY A 325 7.91 22.25 -16.53
C GLY A 325 8.45 20.99 -15.84
N PRO A 326 9.58 20.44 -16.32
CA PRO A 326 10.19 19.24 -15.74
C PRO A 326 10.76 19.48 -14.33
N ILE A 327 10.98 18.40 -13.57
CA ILE A 327 11.50 18.45 -12.19
C ILE A 327 13.02 18.28 -12.17
N GLU A 328 13.51 17.30 -12.92
CA GLU A 328 14.91 17.11 -13.27
C GLU A 328 15.05 17.36 -14.79
N PRO A 329 16.17 17.96 -15.24
CA PRO A 329 16.43 18.08 -16.67
C PRO A 329 16.53 16.70 -17.34
N ASP A 330 16.23 16.68 -18.63
CA ASP A 330 16.38 15.51 -19.50
C ASP A 330 17.87 15.05 -19.47
N LYS A 331 18.14 13.74 -19.59
CA LYS A 331 19.44 13.15 -19.21
C LYS A 331 20.19 12.55 -20.38
N ASP A 332 21.32 13.15 -20.73
CA ASP A 332 22.19 12.71 -21.85
C ASP A 332 22.79 11.30 -21.63
N ASN A 333 23.17 10.99 -20.38
CA ASN A 333 23.85 9.74 -20.02
C ASN A 333 22.93 8.81 -19.22
N ILE A 334 22.42 7.78 -19.89
CA ILE A 334 21.45 6.82 -19.32
C ILE A 334 22.10 5.44 -19.16
N ARG A 335 21.81 4.77 -18.04
CA ARG A 335 22.29 3.42 -17.70
C ARG A 335 21.81 2.39 -18.73
N GLN A 336 22.74 1.82 -19.50
CA GLN A 336 22.44 0.82 -20.53
C GLN A 336 22.11 -0.57 -19.94
N GLU A 337 22.72 -0.94 -18.82
CA GLU A 337 22.43 -2.20 -18.12
C GLU A 337 21.08 -2.15 -17.36
N PRO A 338 20.29 -3.24 -17.34
CA PRO A 338 19.13 -3.36 -16.46
C PRO A 338 19.46 -3.14 -14.98
N TYR A 339 18.48 -2.75 -14.17
CA TYR A 339 18.65 -2.70 -12.71
C TYR A 339 18.79 -4.10 -12.10
N SER A 340 19.59 -4.24 -11.04
CA SER A 340 19.79 -5.52 -10.34
C SER A 340 18.50 -5.98 -9.64
N LEU A 341 18.07 -7.20 -9.94
CA LEU A 341 17.01 -7.91 -9.21
C LEU A 341 17.60 -8.71 -8.03
N PRO A 342 16.79 -9.09 -7.03
CA PRO A 342 17.21 -10.05 -6.00
C PRO A 342 17.56 -11.42 -6.62
N GLN A 343 18.43 -12.18 -5.95
CA GLN A 343 18.86 -13.50 -6.41
C GLN A 343 17.66 -14.45 -6.61
N GLY A 344 17.65 -15.18 -7.72
CA GLY A 344 16.55 -16.09 -8.08
C GLY A 344 15.43 -15.44 -8.91
N PHE A 345 15.54 -14.17 -9.28
CA PHE A 345 14.69 -13.51 -10.26
C PHE A 345 15.50 -13.07 -11.50
N MET A 346 14.80 -12.93 -12.63
CA MET A 346 15.34 -12.39 -13.88
C MET A 346 14.33 -11.46 -14.54
N TRP A 347 14.83 -10.48 -15.29
CA TRP A 347 14.01 -9.69 -16.20
C TRP A 347 13.54 -10.55 -17.37
N ASP A 348 12.37 -10.21 -17.88
CA ASP A 348 11.87 -10.67 -19.16
C ASP A 348 11.24 -9.48 -19.91
N THR A 349 11.04 -9.65 -21.22
CA THR A 349 10.38 -8.66 -22.08
C THR A 349 9.27 -9.37 -22.83
N LEU A 350 8.02 -9.07 -22.49
CA LEU A 350 6.89 -9.90 -22.88
C LEU A 350 6.42 -9.57 -24.30
N ASP A 351 6.59 -10.53 -25.22
CA ASP A 351 6.00 -10.44 -26.56
C ASP A 351 4.48 -10.71 -26.50
N MET A 352 3.68 -9.65 -26.67
CA MET A 352 2.22 -9.70 -26.75
C MET A 352 1.71 -10.27 -28.09
N SER A 353 2.59 -10.80 -28.95
CA SER A 353 2.23 -11.59 -30.13
C SER A 353 2.21 -13.10 -29.82
N ASN A 354 2.85 -13.54 -28.74
CA ASN A 354 2.82 -14.92 -28.29
C ASN A 354 1.63 -15.15 -27.34
N ALA A 355 0.67 -15.96 -27.79
CA ALA A 355 -0.55 -16.29 -27.03
C ALA A 355 -0.26 -16.97 -25.68
N GLU A 356 0.85 -17.70 -25.53
CA GLU A 356 1.23 -18.31 -24.24
C GLU A 356 1.68 -17.23 -23.23
N VAL A 357 2.51 -16.28 -23.68
CA VAL A 357 3.00 -15.17 -22.84
C VAL A 357 1.87 -14.22 -22.47
N LEU A 358 0.97 -13.93 -23.41
CA LEU A 358 -0.25 -13.14 -23.17
C LEU A 358 -1.16 -13.84 -22.14
N LYS A 359 -1.29 -15.17 -22.20
CA LYS A 359 -2.02 -15.98 -21.21
C LYS A 359 -1.34 -16.03 -19.85
N GLU A 360 0.00 -16.01 -19.77
CA GLU A 360 0.72 -15.85 -18.50
C GLU A 360 0.48 -14.47 -17.88
N LEU A 361 0.48 -13.39 -18.68
CA LEU A 361 0.17 -12.05 -18.19
C LEU A 361 -1.29 -11.96 -17.70
N TYR A 362 -2.24 -12.47 -18.49
CA TYR A 362 -3.64 -12.63 -18.09
C TYR A 362 -3.76 -13.33 -16.72
N THR A 363 -3.07 -14.46 -16.56
CA THR A 363 -3.08 -15.25 -15.32
C THR A 363 -2.45 -14.47 -14.16
N LEU A 364 -1.34 -13.75 -14.37
CA LEU A 364 -0.74 -12.89 -13.35
C LEU A 364 -1.75 -11.84 -12.86
N LEU A 365 -2.41 -11.13 -13.79
CA LEU A 365 -3.35 -10.06 -13.47
C LEU A 365 -4.62 -10.60 -12.78
N ASN A 366 -5.27 -11.61 -13.35
CA ASN A 366 -6.49 -12.22 -12.78
C ASN A 366 -6.21 -13.05 -11.50
N GLU A 367 -4.95 -13.33 -11.13
CA GLU A 367 -4.61 -13.83 -9.79
C GLU A 367 -4.18 -12.73 -8.80
N ASN A 368 -3.56 -11.63 -9.25
CA ASN A 368 -2.73 -10.76 -8.39
C ASN A 368 -2.86 -9.23 -8.60
N TYR A 369 -3.74 -8.73 -9.48
CA TYR A 369 -3.91 -7.29 -9.71
C TYR A 369 -4.82 -6.61 -8.66
N VAL A 370 -5.56 -5.58 -9.08
CA VAL A 370 -6.51 -4.82 -8.25
C VAL A 370 -7.68 -5.72 -7.84
N GLU A 371 -8.01 -5.64 -6.56
CA GLU A 371 -9.18 -6.26 -5.93
C GLU A 371 -9.93 -5.13 -5.21
N ASP A 372 -11.24 -5.27 -5.07
CA ASP A 372 -12.04 -4.43 -4.19
C ASP A 372 -11.65 -4.63 -2.71
N ASP A 373 -12.03 -3.68 -1.87
CA ASP A 373 -11.68 -3.67 -0.45
C ASP A 373 -12.25 -4.87 0.34
N ASP A 374 -13.41 -5.38 -0.07
CA ASP A 374 -14.06 -6.57 0.50
C ASP A 374 -13.63 -7.89 -0.17
N ASN A 375 -12.76 -7.82 -1.19
CA ASN A 375 -12.27 -8.93 -2.01
C ASN A 375 -13.39 -9.78 -2.68
N MET A 376 -14.53 -9.18 -2.99
CA MET A 376 -15.64 -9.81 -3.74
C MET A 376 -15.44 -9.78 -5.26
N PHE A 377 -14.65 -8.84 -5.78
CA PHE A 377 -14.47 -8.57 -7.21
C PHE A 377 -13.00 -8.38 -7.60
N ARG A 378 -12.62 -8.91 -8.76
CA ARG A 378 -11.30 -8.68 -9.38
C ARG A 378 -11.46 -8.42 -10.87
N PHE A 379 -10.73 -7.46 -11.42
CA PHE A 379 -10.75 -7.17 -12.86
C PHE A 379 -10.28 -8.36 -13.68
N ASP A 380 -11.04 -8.69 -14.73
CA ASP A 380 -10.84 -9.83 -15.63
C ASP A 380 -10.53 -9.30 -17.04
N TYR A 381 -9.41 -8.58 -17.16
CA TYR A 381 -8.91 -8.04 -18.43
C TYR A 381 -8.69 -9.18 -19.42
N SER A 382 -9.45 -9.26 -20.52
CA SER A 382 -9.30 -10.36 -21.48
C SER A 382 -7.94 -10.30 -22.20
N PRO A 383 -7.42 -11.42 -22.74
CA PRO A 383 -6.19 -11.42 -23.55
C PRO A 383 -6.25 -10.40 -24.71
N GLU A 384 -7.40 -10.28 -25.36
CA GLU A 384 -7.65 -9.38 -26.49
C GLU A 384 -7.69 -7.91 -26.03
N PHE A 385 -8.31 -7.63 -24.87
CA PHE A 385 -8.27 -6.31 -24.24
C PHE A 385 -6.84 -5.91 -23.86
N LEU A 386 -6.05 -6.84 -23.31
CA LEU A 386 -4.63 -6.60 -23.02
C LEU A 386 -3.84 -6.34 -24.30
N GLN A 387 -4.11 -7.08 -25.38
CA GLN A 387 -3.48 -6.84 -26.68
C GLN A 387 -3.84 -5.46 -27.25
N TRP A 388 -5.08 -4.99 -27.08
CA TRP A 388 -5.53 -3.64 -27.45
C TRP A 388 -4.84 -2.57 -26.60
N ALA A 389 -4.91 -2.66 -25.26
CA ALA A 389 -4.36 -1.65 -24.35
C ALA A 389 -2.83 -1.55 -24.39
N LEU A 390 -2.13 -2.64 -24.73
CA LEU A 390 -0.65 -2.72 -24.73
C LEU A 390 -0.01 -2.51 -26.11
N ARG A 391 -0.78 -2.41 -27.21
CA ARG A 391 -0.23 -2.26 -28.57
C ARG A 391 -0.76 -1.07 -29.39
N PRO A 392 -0.97 0.13 -28.81
CA PRO A 392 -1.30 1.32 -29.60
C PRO A 392 -0.15 1.73 -30.54
N PRO A 393 -0.40 2.60 -31.54
CA PRO A 393 0.64 3.06 -32.47
C PRO A 393 1.93 3.51 -31.79
N GLY A 394 3.08 3.08 -32.32
CA GLY A 394 4.38 3.34 -31.72
C GLY A 394 4.71 2.58 -30.43
N TRP A 395 3.91 1.58 -30.00
CA TRP A 395 4.27 0.69 -28.90
C TRP A 395 5.64 0.03 -29.11
N LEU A 396 6.36 -0.22 -28.01
CA LEU A 396 7.71 -0.78 -28.03
C LEU A 396 7.79 -2.01 -27.12
N SER A 397 8.25 -3.14 -27.66
CA SER A 397 8.29 -4.42 -26.92
C SER A 397 9.07 -4.33 -25.60
N GLN A 398 10.17 -3.57 -25.57
CA GLN A 398 10.99 -3.32 -24.39
C GLN A 398 10.22 -2.65 -23.24
N TRP A 399 9.11 -1.96 -23.52
CA TRP A 399 8.27 -1.36 -22.48
C TRP A 399 7.30 -2.34 -21.80
N HIS A 400 7.21 -3.59 -22.26
CA HIS A 400 6.48 -4.68 -21.60
C HIS A 400 7.38 -5.43 -20.62
N CYS A 401 7.67 -4.79 -19.49
CA CYS A 401 8.69 -5.23 -18.55
C CYS A 401 8.16 -6.30 -17.58
N GLY A 402 8.58 -7.55 -17.77
CA GLY A 402 8.24 -8.69 -16.92
C GLY A 402 9.34 -9.04 -15.91
N VAL A 403 8.95 -9.65 -14.79
CA VAL A 403 9.87 -10.31 -13.84
C VAL A 403 9.46 -11.77 -13.69
N ARG A 404 10.41 -12.68 -13.97
CA ARG A 404 10.24 -14.13 -13.82
C ARG A 404 11.12 -14.67 -12.69
N VAL A 405 10.68 -15.76 -12.08
CA VAL A 405 11.52 -16.57 -11.18
C VAL A 405 12.51 -17.39 -12.02
N SER A 406 13.81 -17.29 -11.76
CA SER A 406 14.84 -17.82 -12.66
C SER A 406 14.83 -19.35 -12.79
N SER A 407 14.39 -20.06 -11.74
CA SER A 407 14.42 -21.53 -11.62
C SER A 407 13.24 -22.25 -12.28
N ASN A 408 12.03 -21.67 -12.29
CA ASN A 408 10.82 -22.28 -12.87
C ASN A 408 10.13 -21.40 -13.93
N LYS A 409 10.73 -20.26 -14.26
CA LYS A 409 10.25 -19.25 -15.22
C LYS A 409 8.87 -18.64 -14.93
N LYS A 410 8.17 -18.92 -13.82
CA LYS A 410 6.85 -18.31 -13.54
C LYS A 410 6.97 -16.79 -13.53
N LEU A 411 6.09 -16.13 -14.30
CA LEU A 411 5.89 -14.68 -14.26
C LEU A 411 5.31 -14.26 -12.89
N VAL A 412 5.95 -13.27 -12.25
CA VAL A 412 5.62 -12.84 -10.87
C VAL A 412 5.58 -11.33 -10.67
N GLY A 413 5.90 -10.55 -11.70
CA GLY A 413 5.68 -9.11 -11.74
C GLY A 413 5.64 -8.58 -13.17
N PHE A 414 4.92 -7.48 -13.37
CA PHE A 414 4.76 -6.82 -14.67
C PHE A 414 4.57 -5.32 -14.47
N ILE A 415 4.98 -4.53 -15.48
CA ILE A 415 4.63 -3.13 -15.67
C ILE A 415 4.72 -2.81 -17.16
N SER A 416 3.78 -2.01 -17.69
CA SER A 416 3.81 -1.56 -19.08
C SER A 416 4.00 -0.05 -19.19
N ALA A 417 4.59 0.38 -20.31
CA ALA A 417 4.48 1.74 -20.80
C ALA A 417 4.02 1.74 -22.26
N VAL A 418 3.16 2.69 -22.64
CA VAL A 418 2.74 2.94 -24.03
C VAL A 418 2.95 4.42 -24.37
N PRO A 419 3.24 4.81 -25.63
CA PRO A 419 3.46 6.22 -25.95
C PRO A 419 2.13 6.98 -25.95
N ALA A 420 2.18 8.27 -25.59
CA ALA A 420 1.08 9.20 -25.81
C ALA A 420 1.58 10.64 -25.94
N ASN A 421 0.90 11.44 -26.76
CA ASN A 421 1.10 12.89 -26.82
C ASN A 421 0.10 13.56 -25.86
N ILE A 422 0.57 14.06 -24.72
CA ILE A 422 -0.30 14.61 -23.67
C ILE A 422 -0.16 16.15 -23.62
N ARG A 423 -1.31 16.84 -23.69
CA ARG A 423 -1.48 18.27 -23.38
C ARG A 423 -1.55 18.44 -21.86
N ILE A 424 -0.64 19.22 -21.29
CA ILE A 424 -0.62 19.64 -19.88
C ILE A 424 -0.67 21.16 -19.83
N TYR A 425 -1.86 21.70 -19.56
CA TYR A 425 -2.23 23.09 -19.80
C TYR A 425 -1.84 23.50 -21.23
N GLU A 426 -1.03 24.54 -21.41
CA GLU A 426 -0.61 25.08 -22.72
C GLU A 426 0.45 24.23 -23.44
N LYS A 427 1.05 23.24 -22.78
CA LYS A 427 2.21 22.49 -23.30
C LYS A 427 1.80 21.07 -23.71
N VAL A 428 1.95 20.74 -25.00
CA VAL A 428 1.90 19.36 -25.49
C VAL A 428 3.29 18.73 -25.35
N LYS A 429 3.36 17.51 -24.80
CA LYS A 429 4.60 16.74 -24.62
C LYS A 429 4.35 15.27 -24.96
N LYS A 430 5.22 14.70 -25.81
CA LYS A 430 5.32 13.24 -25.96
C LYS A 430 5.84 12.65 -24.64
N MET A 431 5.10 11.70 -24.10
CA MET A 431 5.43 10.98 -22.88
C MET A 431 4.95 9.52 -23.00
N VAL A 432 4.99 8.78 -21.89
CA VAL A 432 4.37 7.45 -21.82
C VAL A 432 3.27 7.38 -20.77
N GLU A 433 2.28 6.54 -21.03
CA GLU A 433 1.26 6.16 -20.05
C GLU A 433 1.73 4.87 -19.36
N ILE A 434 1.82 4.87 -18.02
CA ILE A 434 2.18 3.69 -17.23
C ILE A 434 0.91 3.02 -16.70
N ASN A 435 0.75 1.72 -17.00
CA ASN A 435 -0.38 0.91 -16.54
C ASN A 435 0.07 -0.50 -16.13
N PHE A 436 -0.87 -1.32 -15.66
CA PHE A 436 -0.74 -2.76 -15.36
C PHE A 436 0.42 -3.13 -14.40
N LEU A 437 0.83 -2.21 -13.50
CA LEU A 437 1.82 -2.50 -12.46
C LEU A 437 1.31 -3.57 -11.50
N CYS A 438 1.76 -4.80 -11.69
CA CYS A 438 1.36 -5.97 -10.92
C CYS A 438 2.56 -6.61 -10.22
N VAL A 439 2.38 -7.03 -8.98
CA VAL A 439 3.32 -7.88 -8.24
C VAL A 439 2.55 -9.01 -7.56
N HIS A 440 2.95 -10.24 -7.86
CA HIS A 440 2.35 -11.47 -7.36
C HIS A 440 2.25 -11.44 -5.83
N LYS A 441 1.11 -11.83 -5.24
CA LYS A 441 0.76 -11.56 -3.83
C LYS A 441 1.86 -11.95 -2.83
N LYS A 442 2.50 -13.12 -3.04
CA LYS A 442 3.62 -13.64 -2.23
C LYS A 442 4.92 -12.82 -2.26
N LEU A 443 5.03 -11.82 -3.15
CA LEU A 443 6.16 -10.90 -3.31
C LEU A 443 5.81 -9.43 -3.00
N ARG A 444 4.54 -9.13 -2.67
CA ARG A 444 4.15 -7.83 -2.11
C ARG A 444 4.97 -7.54 -0.85
N SER A 445 5.18 -6.27 -0.54
CA SER A 445 6.10 -5.76 0.51
C SER A 445 7.61 -6.05 0.32
N LYS A 446 8.04 -6.96 -0.56
CA LYS A 446 9.48 -7.24 -0.82
C LYS A 446 10.19 -6.21 -1.73
N ARG A 447 9.73 -4.95 -1.72
CA ARG A 447 10.27 -3.81 -2.50
C ARG A 447 10.42 -4.03 -4.03
N VAL A 448 9.74 -5.02 -4.61
CA VAL A 448 9.83 -5.34 -6.07
C VAL A 448 9.28 -4.22 -6.96
N ALA A 449 8.14 -3.61 -6.61
CA ALA A 449 7.53 -2.53 -7.41
C ALA A 449 8.47 -1.30 -7.61
N PRO A 450 9.16 -0.78 -6.57
CA PRO A 450 10.27 0.17 -6.75
C PRO A 450 11.34 -0.18 -7.80
N VAL A 451 11.63 -1.47 -8.00
CA VAL A 451 12.64 -1.93 -8.98
C VAL A 451 12.02 -2.03 -10.39
N LEU A 452 10.77 -2.52 -10.50
CA LEU A 452 9.97 -2.46 -11.74
C LEU A 452 9.85 -1.03 -12.27
N ILE A 453 9.48 -0.06 -11.41
CA ILE A 453 9.35 1.35 -11.78
C ILE A 453 10.68 1.91 -12.28
N ARG A 454 11.79 1.67 -11.57
CA ARG A 454 13.11 2.14 -11.99
C ARG A 454 13.58 1.53 -13.31
N GLU A 455 13.27 0.26 -13.56
CA GLU A 455 13.61 -0.39 -14.83
C GLU A 455 12.76 0.13 -15.99
N ILE A 456 11.44 0.33 -15.84
CA ILE A 456 10.64 0.91 -16.93
C ILE A 456 11.06 2.37 -17.20
N THR A 457 11.32 3.19 -16.17
CA THR A 457 11.87 4.54 -16.36
C THR A 457 13.21 4.50 -17.11
N ARG A 458 14.08 3.53 -16.84
CA ARG A 458 15.34 3.35 -17.58
C ARG A 458 15.11 3.05 -19.06
N ARG A 459 14.20 2.12 -19.36
CA ARG A 459 13.85 1.72 -20.74
C ARG A 459 13.12 2.81 -21.51
N VAL A 460 12.33 3.66 -20.84
CA VAL A 460 11.64 4.82 -21.44
C VAL A 460 12.61 5.98 -21.69
N ASN A 461 13.51 6.27 -20.74
CA ASN A 461 14.56 7.28 -20.89
C ASN A 461 15.48 6.98 -22.09
N ILE A 462 15.81 5.71 -22.35
CA ILE A 462 16.67 5.29 -23.49
C ILE A 462 16.08 5.74 -24.84
N GLU A 463 14.76 5.77 -24.97
CA GLU A 463 14.06 6.25 -26.16
C GLU A 463 13.91 7.80 -26.20
N GLY A 464 14.63 8.52 -25.33
CA GLY A 464 14.62 9.98 -25.23
C GLY A 464 13.39 10.57 -24.54
N ILE A 465 12.57 9.76 -23.86
CA ILE A 465 11.35 10.21 -23.17
C ILE A 465 11.61 10.27 -21.66
N PHE A 466 11.39 11.44 -21.05
CA PHE A 466 11.74 11.68 -19.64
C PHE A 466 10.54 12.06 -18.76
N GLN A 467 9.32 12.03 -19.29
CA GLN A 467 8.07 12.30 -18.59
C GLN A 467 7.10 11.12 -18.77
N ALA A 468 6.17 10.94 -17.83
CA ALA A 468 5.12 9.93 -17.91
C ALA A 468 3.83 10.38 -17.20
N VAL A 469 2.68 9.83 -17.60
CA VAL A 469 1.39 9.96 -16.93
C VAL A 469 0.95 8.60 -16.38
N TYR A 470 0.32 8.58 -15.21
CA TYR A 470 -0.19 7.35 -14.60
C TYR A 470 -1.33 7.63 -13.63
N THR A 471 -2.13 6.61 -13.32
CA THR A 471 -3.18 6.69 -12.31
C THR A 471 -3.02 5.65 -11.22
N ALA A 472 -3.64 5.88 -10.06
CA ALA A 472 -3.75 4.87 -9.01
C ALA A 472 -5.00 5.09 -8.14
N GLY A 473 -5.57 4.02 -7.58
CA GLY A 473 -6.62 4.11 -6.56
C GLY A 473 -6.12 4.54 -5.17
N VAL A 474 -4.83 4.86 -5.03
CA VAL A 474 -4.13 5.10 -3.76
C VAL A 474 -3.31 6.38 -3.82
N VAL A 475 -3.20 7.09 -2.70
CA VAL A 475 -2.59 8.42 -2.63
C VAL A 475 -1.07 8.34 -2.46
N LEU A 476 -0.36 8.83 -3.47
CA LEU A 476 1.09 8.96 -3.57
C LEU A 476 1.49 10.45 -3.67
N PRO A 477 2.76 10.84 -3.40
CA PRO A 477 3.26 12.20 -3.66
C PRO A 477 3.45 12.44 -5.16
N LYS A 478 2.76 13.39 -5.81
CA LYS A 478 1.59 14.17 -5.39
C LYS A 478 0.56 14.14 -6.54
N PRO A 479 -0.75 13.96 -6.28
CA PRO A 479 -1.74 13.94 -7.34
C PRO A 479 -1.86 15.32 -8.00
N VAL A 480 -1.99 15.32 -9.31
CA VAL A 480 -2.31 16.50 -10.13
C VAL A 480 -3.82 16.73 -10.15
N SER A 481 -4.61 15.66 -10.10
CA SER A 481 -6.07 15.71 -9.90
C SER A 481 -6.56 14.43 -9.19
N THR A 482 -7.76 14.51 -8.62
CA THR A 482 -8.47 13.40 -8.00
C THR A 482 -9.84 13.28 -8.66
N CYS A 483 -10.14 12.14 -9.25
CA CYS A 483 -11.46 11.79 -9.77
C CYS A 483 -12.11 10.73 -8.86
N ARG A 484 -13.43 10.59 -8.95
CA ARG A 484 -14.29 9.65 -8.22
C ARG A 484 -14.98 8.73 -9.21
N TYR A 485 -15.01 7.43 -8.94
CA TYR A 485 -15.85 6.51 -9.71
C TYR A 485 -17.34 6.67 -9.35
N TRP A 486 -18.19 6.50 -10.35
CA TRP A 486 -19.64 6.50 -10.27
C TRP A 486 -20.20 5.32 -11.06
N HIS A 487 -21.29 4.72 -10.56
CA HIS A 487 -21.84 3.46 -11.06
C HIS A 487 -23.33 3.59 -11.40
N ARG A 488 -23.71 3.19 -12.61
CA ARG A 488 -25.09 3.18 -13.08
C ARG A 488 -25.60 1.75 -13.28
N SER A 489 -26.53 1.34 -12.42
CA SER A 489 -27.06 -0.04 -12.38
C SER A 489 -27.93 -0.38 -13.60
N LEU A 490 -27.42 -1.14 -14.56
CA LEU A 490 -28.18 -1.60 -15.75
C LEU A 490 -28.99 -2.87 -15.45
N ASN A 491 -28.43 -3.77 -14.63
CA ASN A 491 -29.05 -5.01 -14.14
C ASN A 491 -29.13 -5.00 -12.59
N PRO A 492 -30.02 -4.19 -11.97
CA PRO A 492 -30.02 -4.03 -10.52
C PRO A 492 -30.29 -5.31 -9.73
N ARG A 493 -30.93 -6.31 -10.36
CA ARG A 493 -31.15 -7.63 -9.77
C ARG A 493 -29.82 -8.35 -9.54
N LYS A 494 -29.02 -8.53 -10.59
CA LYS A 494 -27.73 -9.21 -10.47
C LYS A 494 -26.79 -8.46 -9.53
N LEU A 495 -26.74 -7.12 -9.62
CA LEU A 495 -25.88 -6.29 -8.76
C LEU A 495 -26.19 -6.45 -7.26
N VAL A 496 -27.46 -6.56 -6.89
CA VAL A 496 -27.86 -6.84 -5.50
C VAL A 496 -27.59 -8.30 -5.11
N GLU A 497 -27.83 -9.26 -6.02
CA GLU A 497 -27.54 -10.69 -5.78
C GLU A 497 -26.03 -10.94 -5.54
N VAL A 498 -25.14 -10.29 -6.31
CA VAL A 498 -23.67 -10.40 -6.11
C VAL A 498 -23.10 -9.41 -5.09
N LYS A 499 -23.94 -8.64 -4.39
CA LYS A 499 -23.56 -7.58 -3.43
C LYS A 499 -22.75 -6.39 -3.97
N PHE A 500 -22.64 -6.22 -5.29
CA PHE A 500 -22.03 -5.01 -5.89
C PHE A 500 -22.81 -3.73 -5.52
N SER A 501 -24.10 -3.85 -5.27
CA SER A 501 -24.90 -2.76 -4.70
C SER A 501 -25.85 -3.25 -3.60
N HIS A 502 -26.29 -2.33 -2.75
CA HIS A 502 -27.19 -2.61 -1.64
C HIS A 502 -28.52 -1.89 -1.82
N LEU A 503 -29.60 -2.53 -1.40
CA LEU A 503 -30.90 -1.88 -1.30
C LEU A 503 -30.88 -0.91 -0.10
N SER A 504 -31.19 0.36 -0.35
CA SER A 504 -31.36 1.33 0.73
C SER A 504 -32.63 1.00 1.53
N ARG A 505 -32.68 1.42 2.80
CA ARG A 505 -33.69 0.99 3.80
C ARG A 505 -35.16 1.13 3.37
N ASN A 506 -35.46 2.01 2.40
CA ASN A 506 -36.81 2.31 1.91
C ASN A 506 -37.05 1.86 0.44
N MET A 507 -36.20 0.99 -0.12
CA MET A 507 -36.25 0.52 -1.51
C MET A 507 -36.39 -1.01 -1.60
N THR A 508 -37.48 -1.49 -2.21
CA THR A 508 -37.62 -2.90 -2.59
C THR A 508 -36.94 -3.17 -3.93
N LEU A 509 -36.54 -4.42 -4.21
CA LEU A 509 -35.89 -4.77 -5.48
C LEU A 509 -36.73 -4.38 -6.71
N GLN A 510 -38.05 -4.58 -6.67
CA GLN A 510 -38.97 -4.15 -7.73
C GLN A 510 -38.96 -2.63 -7.93
N ARG A 511 -38.91 -1.85 -6.84
CA ARG A 511 -38.81 -0.38 -6.91
C ARG A 511 -37.47 0.06 -7.50
N THR A 512 -36.37 -0.61 -7.16
CA THR A 512 -35.04 -0.39 -7.74
C THR A 512 -34.98 -0.72 -9.23
N MET A 513 -35.57 -1.85 -9.65
CA MET A 513 -35.71 -2.20 -11.07
C MET A 513 -36.55 -1.16 -11.84
N LYS A 514 -37.66 -0.67 -11.26
CA LYS A 514 -38.49 0.39 -11.87
C LYS A 514 -37.75 1.74 -11.94
N LEU A 515 -36.98 2.10 -10.91
CA LEU A 515 -36.19 3.34 -10.86
C LEU A 515 -35.14 3.39 -11.98
N TYR A 516 -34.44 2.27 -12.20
CA TYR A 516 -33.31 2.19 -13.13
C TYR A 516 -33.67 1.74 -14.54
N ARG A 517 -34.94 1.38 -14.82
CA ARG A 517 -35.43 1.03 -16.16
C ARG A 517 -35.06 2.13 -17.17
N LEU A 518 -34.49 1.69 -18.29
CA LEU A 518 -34.19 2.47 -19.48
C LEU A 518 -35.12 2.03 -20.63
N SER A 519 -35.21 2.86 -21.67
CA SER A 519 -35.84 2.53 -22.95
C SER A 519 -35.27 1.25 -23.58
N ASP A 520 -35.99 0.75 -24.58
CA ASP A 520 -35.63 -0.47 -25.30
C ASP A 520 -35.01 -0.18 -26.70
N SER A 521 -34.92 1.12 -27.08
CA SER A 521 -34.12 1.65 -28.19
C SER A 521 -33.50 3.02 -27.82
N PRO A 522 -32.39 3.44 -28.46
CA PRO A 522 -31.92 4.83 -28.46
C PRO A 522 -32.97 5.81 -29.00
N LYS A 523 -32.71 7.11 -28.85
CA LYS A 523 -33.55 8.24 -29.30
C LYS A 523 -32.86 9.18 -30.28
N THR A 524 -31.55 9.37 -30.18
CA THR A 524 -30.81 10.33 -31.02
C THR A 524 -30.85 9.90 -32.47
N ALA A 525 -31.41 10.76 -33.33
CA ALA A 525 -31.46 10.51 -34.77
C ALA A 525 -30.05 10.52 -35.37
N GLY A 526 -29.78 9.67 -36.37
CA GLY A 526 -28.45 9.57 -36.97
C GLY A 526 -27.39 8.83 -36.14
N LEU A 527 -27.71 8.37 -34.91
CA LEU A 527 -26.80 7.59 -34.08
C LEU A 527 -26.55 6.21 -34.70
N ARG A 528 -25.30 5.95 -35.12
CA ARG A 528 -24.84 4.67 -35.68
C ARG A 528 -23.47 4.27 -35.14
N GLN A 529 -23.08 3.02 -35.37
CA GLN A 529 -21.74 2.55 -35.03
C GLN A 529 -20.67 3.25 -35.89
N MET A 530 -19.49 3.50 -35.31
CA MET A 530 -18.36 4.13 -35.99
C MET A 530 -17.76 3.21 -37.07
N GLU A 531 -17.45 3.78 -38.23
CA GLU A 531 -16.84 3.15 -39.40
C GLU A 531 -15.46 3.77 -39.73
N ARG A 532 -14.65 3.07 -40.54
CA ARG A 532 -13.33 3.58 -40.98
C ARG A 532 -13.39 4.88 -41.81
N LYS A 533 -14.55 5.23 -42.38
CA LYS A 533 -14.74 6.52 -43.10
C LYS A 533 -14.80 7.73 -42.14
N ASP A 534 -15.09 7.49 -40.87
CA ASP A 534 -15.36 8.54 -39.87
C ASP A 534 -14.08 9.09 -39.23
N LEU A 535 -12.93 8.39 -39.39
CA LEU A 535 -11.68 8.61 -38.66
C LEU A 535 -11.24 10.08 -38.64
N SER A 536 -11.12 10.73 -39.80
CA SER A 536 -10.65 12.12 -39.87
C SER A 536 -11.64 13.12 -39.24
N MET A 537 -12.95 12.84 -39.24
CA MET A 537 -13.96 13.69 -38.60
C MET A 537 -13.97 13.50 -37.08
N VAL A 538 -13.92 12.23 -36.61
CA VAL A 538 -13.81 11.90 -35.18
C VAL A 538 -12.50 12.44 -34.60
N LYS A 539 -11.38 12.37 -35.34
CA LYS A 539 -10.10 12.97 -34.95
C LYS A 539 -10.21 14.49 -34.71
N GLN A 540 -10.92 15.20 -35.58
CA GLN A 540 -11.15 16.63 -35.42
C GLN A 540 -12.04 16.91 -34.20
N LEU A 541 -13.24 16.32 -34.16
CA LEU A 541 -14.20 16.48 -33.06
C LEU A 541 -13.56 16.19 -31.69
N LEU A 542 -12.78 15.10 -31.58
CA LEU A 542 -12.08 14.75 -30.36
C LEU A 542 -11.01 15.78 -29.97
N ASN A 543 -10.11 16.16 -30.87
CA ASN A 543 -9.01 17.07 -30.53
C ASN A 543 -9.49 18.49 -30.25
N ASP A 544 -10.54 18.95 -30.94
CA ASP A 544 -11.19 20.24 -30.71
C ASP A 544 -11.92 20.22 -29.35
N TYR A 545 -12.72 19.18 -29.06
CA TYR A 545 -13.38 19.02 -27.75
C TYR A 545 -12.39 18.91 -26.60
N LEU A 546 -11.30 18.14 -26.76
CA LEU A 546 -10.28 17.97 -25.73
C LEU A 546 -9.38 19.20 -25.52
N SER A 547 -9.52 20.26 -26.32
CA SER A 547 -8.78 21.50 -26.14
C SER A 547 -9.19 22.29 -24.88
N GLN A 548 -10.41 22.07 -24.35
CA GLN A 548 -10.93 22.78 -23.18
C GLN A 548 -10.42 22.27 -21.81
N PHE A 549 -9.68 21.16 -21.80
CA PHE A 549 -9.19 20.47 -20.60
C PHE A 549 -7.68 20.68 -20.40
N ASN A 550 -7.26 20.68 -19.14
CA ASN A 550 -5.87 20.96 -18.75
C ASN A 550 -4.97 19.71 -18.74
N LEU A 551 -5.54 18.51 -18.79
CA LEU A 551 -4.81 17.25 -18.93
C LEU A 551 -5.55 16.33 -19.89
N ALA A 552 -5.13 16.26 -21.16
CA ALA A 552 -5.80 15.47 -22.18
C ALA A 552 -4.80 14.93 -23.24
N PRO A 553 -5.08 13.81 -23.92
CA PRO A 553 -4.29 13.37 -25.06
C PRO A 553 -4.53 14.26 -26.28
N VAL A 554 -3.60 14.19 -27.24
CA VAL A 554 -3.67 14.80 -28.57
C VAL A 554 -3.42 13.68 -29.57
N MET A 555 -4.49 13.15 -30.17
CA MET A 555 -4.44 11.89 -30.92
C MET A 555 -4.32 12.11 -32.43
N ASP A 556 -3.43 11.36 -33.08
CA ASP A 556 -3.36 11.23 -34.53
C ASP A 556 -4.38 10.22 -35.10
N GLU A 557 -4.39 10.01 -36.43
CA GLU A 557 -5.41 9.18 -37.07
C GLU A 557 -5.19 7.66 -36.88
N GLU A 558 -3.95 7.22 -36.64
CA GLU A 558 -3.67 5.84 -36.27
C GLU A 558 -4.08 5.60 -34.81
N GLU A 559 -3.85 6.56 -33.92
CA GLU A 559 -4.31 6.52 -32.53
C GLU A 559 -5.85 6.48 -32.47
N ILE A 560 -6.55 7.28 -33.27
CA ILE A 560 -8.02 7.22 -33.38
C ILE A 560 -8.50 5.85 -33.91
N LEU A 561 -7.85 5.33 -34.95
CA LEU A 561 -8.17 4.01 -35.53
C LEU A 561 -8.02 2.89 -34.48
N HIS A 562 -6.96 2.92 -33.69
CA HIS A 562 -6.68 1.91 -32.66
C HIS A 562 -7.61 2.04 -31.45
N TRP A 563 -7.78 3.25 -30.92
CA TRP A 563 -8.52 3.47 -29.68
C TRP A 563 -10.04 3.48 -29.86
N PHE A 564 -10.57 3.76 -31.05
CA PHE A 564 -12.02 3.95 -31.24
C PHE A 564 -12.69 3.08 -32.30
N LEU A 565 -11.98 2.44 -33.23
CA LEU A 565 -12.65 1.51 -34.15
C LEU A 565 -13.26 0.34 -33.36
N PRO A 566 -14.59 0.11 -33.44
CA PRO A 566 -15.25 -0.84 -32.54
C PRO A 566 -14.72 -2.28 -32.67
N GLN A 567 -14.48 -2.92 -31.53
CA GLN A 567 -14.00 -4.30 -31.41
C GLN A 567 -14.86 -5.04 -30.37
N GLU A 568 -15.43 -6.17 -30.76
CA GLU A 568 -16.46 -6.84 -29.97
C GLU A 568 -15.94 -7.26 -28.58
N ASN A 569 -16.65 -6.86 -27.53
CA ASN A 569 -16.28 -7.08 -26.12
C ASN A 569 -14.93 -6.44 -25.70
N ILE A 570 -14.43 -5.45 -26.44
CA ILE A 570 -13.28 -4.60 -26.06
C ILE A 570 -13.71 -3.13 -26.02
N ILE A 571 -14.05 -2.54 -27.17
CA ILE A 571 -14.39 -1.11 -27.30
C ILE A 571 -15.61 -0.94 -28.20
N ASP A 572 -16.58 -0.16 -27.73
CA ASP A 572 -17.81 0.17 -28.44
C ASP A 572 -17.88 1.69 -28.66
N SER A 573 -17.95 2.11 -29.92
CA SER A 573 -17.94 3.52 -30.34
C SER A 573 -19.04 3.82 -31.36
N PHE A 574 -19.73 4.94 -31.17
CA PHE A 574 -20.86 5.38 -31.97
C PHE A 574 -20.72 6.86 -32.34
N VAL A 575 -21.20 7.22 -33.53
CA VAL A 575 -21.22 8.57 -34.08
C VAL A 575 -22.66 8.99 -34.34
N VAL A 576 -22.94 10.29 -34.21
CA VAL A 576 -24.19 10.91 -34.67
C VAL A 576 -23.91 11.59 -36.00
N GLU A 577 -24.59 11.14 -37.06
CA GLU A 577 -24.51 11.70 -38.41
C GLU A 577 -25.73 12.58 -38.70
N SER A 578 -25.48 13.84 -39.04
CA SER A 578 -26.51 14.82 -39.39
C SER A 578 -27.19 14.50 -40.73
N SER A 579 -28.30 15.19 -41.02
CA SER A 579 -28.96 15.08 -42.34
C SER A 579 -28.12 15.58 -43.52
N SER A 580 -26.98 16.25 -43.28
CA SER A 580 -26.01 16.64 -44.30
C SER A 580 -24.80 15.72 -44.41
N GLY A 581 -24.77 14.59 -43.68
CA GLY A 581 -23.65 13.65 -43.68
C GLY A 581 -22.42 14.13 -42.90
N THR A 582 -22.58 15.14 -42.05
CA THR A 582 -21.53 15.62 -41.13
C THR A 582 -21.69 14.95 -39.78
N LEU A 583 -20.58 14.56 -39.15
CA LEU A 583 -20.64 14.06 -37.77
C LEU A 583 -20.71 15.22 -36.78
N THR A 584 -21.63 15.11 -35.82
CA THR A 584 -21.87 16.15 -34.80
C THR A 584 -21.37 15.69 -33.43
N ASP A 585 -21.71 14.47 -33.05
CA ASP A 585 -21.49 13.94 -31.70
C ASP A 585 -20.86 12.54 -31.77
N PHE A 586 -20.15 12.15 -30.71
CA PHE A 586 -19.47 10.86 -30.58
C PHE A 586 -19.61 10.34 -29.16
N LEU A 587 -19.79 9.03 -28.98
CA LEU A 587 -19.76 8.37 -27.68
C LEU A 587 -18.98 7.07 -27.75
N SER A 588 -18.28 6.72 -26.67
CA SER A 588 -17.54 5.46 -26.58
C SER A 588 -17.44 4.92 -25.16
N PHE A 589 -17.43 3.59 -25.05
CA PHE A 589 -17.23 2.89 -23.78
C PHE A 589 -16.49 1.57 -23.99
N TYR A 590 -15.55 1.24 -23.10
CA TYR A 590 -14.83 -0.02 -23.14
C TYR A 590 -15.45 -1.08 -22.23
N THR A 591 -15.17 -2.35 -22.53
CA THR A 591 -15.64 -3.53 -21.82
C THR A 591 -14.55 -3.98 -20.85
N LEU A 592 -14.84 -3.97 -19.54
CA LEU A 592 -13.96 -4.56 -18.54
C LEU A 592 -14.80 -5.40 -17.57
N PRO A 593 -14.86 -6.73 -17.74
CA PRO A 593 -15.58 -7.57 -16.81
C PRO A 593 -14.81 -7.74 -15.50
N SER A 594 -15.51 -8.16 -14.45
CA SER A 594 -14.90 -8.57 -13.18
C SER A 594 -15.32 -9.98 -12.81
N THR A 595 -14.36 -10.78 -12.34
CA THR A 595 -14.65 -12.08 -11.71
C THR A 595 -15.35 -11.84 -10.37
N VAL A 596 -16.47 -12.52 -10.15
CA VAL A 596 -17.25 -12.50 -8.90
C VAL A 596 -16.78 -13.65 -8.02
N MET A 597 -16.08 -13.32 -6.93
CA MET A 597 -15.49 -14.31 -6.04
C MET A 597 -16.54 -14.99 -5.15
N HIS A 598 -16.33 -16.28 -4.87
CA HIS A 598 -17.10 -17.11 -3.93
C HIS A 598 -18.64 -17.22 -4.14
N HIS A 599 -19.20 -16.60 -5.18
CA HIS A 599 -20.63 -16.62 -5.45
C HIS A 599 -21.07 -17.92 -6.19
N PRO A 600 -22.19 -18.57 -5.83
CA PRO A 600 -22.55 -19.88 -6.37
C PRO A 600 -23.01 -19.84 -7.83
N VAL A 601 -23.85 -18.88 -8.22
CA VAL A 601 -24.47 -18.79 -9.56
C VAL A 601 -23.64 -17.89 -10.48
N HIS A 602 -23.77 -16.57 -10.36
CA HIS A 602 -23.00 -15.60 -11.13
C HIS A 602 -21.49 -15.77 -10.90
N LYS A 603 -20.70 -15.80 -11.98
CA LYS A 603 -19.22 -15.89 -11.96
C LYS A 603 -18.53 -14.65 -12.48
N THR A 604 -19.18 -13.90 -13.37
CA THR A 604 -18.66 -12.67 -13.96
C THR A 604 -19.70 -11.55 -13.86
N LEU A 605 -19.21 -10.32 -13.73
CA LEU A 605 -19.96 -9.08 -13.78
C LEU A 605 -19.51 -8.32 -15.03
N LYS A 606 -20.41 -8.07 -16.00
CA LYS A 606 -20.04 -7.39 -17.25
C LYS A 606 -20.21 -5.88 -17.06
N ALA A 607 -19.11 -5.15 -16.88
CA ALA A 607 -19.13 -3.70 -16.71
C ALA A 607 -18.67 -2.97 -17.98
N ALA A 608 -19.40 -1.93 -18.35
CA ALA A 608 -18.99 -0.94 -19.35
C ALA A 608 -18.34 0.24 -18.63
N TYR A 609 -17.31 0.84 -19.23
CA TYR A 609 -16.63 2.02 -18.70
C TYR A 609 -16.68 3.14 -19.73
N SER A 610 -17.26 4.29 -19.35
CA SER A 610 -17.26 5.50 -20.17
C SER A 610 -15.84 5.88 -20.58
N PHE A 611 -15.60 6.00 -21.88
CA PHE A 611 -14.31 6.38 -22.43
C PHE A 611 -14.39 7.86 -22.86
N TYR A 612 -14.41 8.14 -24.17
CA TYR A 612 -14.55 9.51 -24.69
C TYR A 612 -15.94 9.77 -25.27
N ASN A 613 -16.56 10.88 -24.86
CA ASN A 613 -17.86 11.34 -25.36
C ASN A 613 -17.76 12.83 -25.69
N ILE A 614 -18.23 13.21 -26.87
CA ILE A 614 -18.12 14.54 -27.46
C ILE A 614 -19.51 14.93 -27.94
N HIS A 615 -19.91 16.16 -27.61
CA HIS A 615 -21.22 16.72 -27.94
C HIS A 615 -21.05 18.10 -28.58
N THR A 616 -21.85 18.39 -29.61
CA THR A 616 -21.93 19.69 -30.28
C THR A 616 -23.37 20.10 -30.59
N GLU A 617 -24.20 19.15 -31.05
CA GLU A 617 -25.63 19.36 -31.32
C GLU A 617 -26.52 18.56 -30.35
N THR A 618 -26.19 17.29 -30.09
CA THR A 618 -26.94 16.44 -29.17
C THR A 618 -26.56 16.77 -27.72
N PRO A 619 -27.49 17.15 -26.82
CA PRO A 619 -27.16 17.39 -25.42
C PRO A 619 -26.49 16.16 -24.78
N LEU A 620 -25.35 16.34 -24.10
CA LEU A 620 -24.58 15.25 -23.47
C LEU A 620 -25.43 14.34 -22.56
N LEU A 621 -26.49 14.90 -21.94
CA LEU A 621 -27.46 14.15 -21.14
C LEU A 621 -28.20 13.07 -21.94
N ASP A 622 -28.63 13.39 -23.15
CA ASP A 622 -29.38 12.48 -24.03
C ASP A 622 -28.43 11.52 -24.75
N LEU A 623 -27.26 12.01 -25.19
CA LEU A 623 -26.19 11.19 -25.75
C LEU A 623 -25.76 10.08 -24.77
N MET A 624 -25.54 10.43 -23.49
CA MET A 624 -25.18 9.46 -22.45
C MET A 624 -26.37 8.60 -21.99
N ASN A 625 -27.61 9.08 -22.08
CA ASN A 625 -28.78 8.21 -21.90
C ASN A 625 -28.81 7.09 -22.94
N ASP A 626 -28.48 7.40 -24.19
CA ASP A 626 -28.46 6.41 -25.27
C ASP A 626 -27.26 5.46 -25.16
N ALA A 627 -26.09 5.93 -24.71
CA ALA A 627 -24.98 5.05 -24.32
C ALA A 627 -25.40 4.00 -23.27
N LEU A 628 -26.16 4.40 -22.24
CA LEU A 628 -26.71 3.48 -21.24
C LEU A 628 -27.72 2.47 -21.82
N ILE A 629 -28.51 2.88 -22.81
CA ILE A 629 -29.45 1.98 -23.50
C ILE A 629 -28.70 0.96 -24.35
N ILE A 630 -27.70 1.39 -25.11
CA ILE A 630 -26.85 0.51 -25.93
C ILE A 630 -26.11 -0.50 -25.04
N ALA A 631 -25.54 -0.06 -23.91
CA ALA A 631 -24.91 -0.97 -22.95
C ALA A 631 -25.91 -1.97 -22.33
N LYS A 632 -27.14 -1.53 -21.97
CA LYS A 632 -28.21 -2.45 -21.53
C LYS A 632 -28.54 -3.50 -22.61
N LEU A 633 -28.63 -3.10 -23.87
CA LEU A 633 -28.92 -3.99 -25.01
C LEU A 633 -27.78 -4.99 -25.27
N LYS A 634 -26.52 -4.58 -25.08
CA LYS A 634 -25.31 -5.43 -25.16
C LYS A 634 -25.05 -6.30 -23.91
N GLY A 635 -26.04 -6.40 -23.00
CA GLY A 635 -26.02 -7.28 -21.84
C GLY A 635 -25.06 -6.87 -20.73
N PHE A 636 -24.71 -5.58 -20.63
CA PHE A 636 -23.91 -5.07 -19.52
C PHE A 636 -24.76 -4.96 -18.23
N ASP A 637 -24.14 -5.26 -17.09
CA ASP A 637 -24.79 -5.24 -15.77
C ASP A 637 -24.70 -3.87 -15.09
N VAL A 638 -23.61 -3.14 -15.34
CA VAL A 638 -23.33 -1.81 -14.79
C VAL A 638 -22.57 -0.98 -15.83
N PHE A 639 -22.82 0.33 -15.84
CA PHE A 639 -22.05 1.30 -16.59
C PHE A 639 -21.32 2.23 -15.62
N ASN A 640 -20.01 2.31 -15.74
CA ASN A 640 -19.12 3.04 -14.87
C ASN A 640 -18.66 4.33 -15.56
N ALA A 641 -18.50 5.40 -14.79
CA ALA A 641 -17.91 6.65 -15.25
C ALA A 641 -17.07 7.27 -14.14
N LEU A 642 -16.11 8.11 -14.52
CA LEU A 642 -15.39 9.02 -13.63
C LEU A 642 -16.05 10.40 -13.69
N ASP A 643 -15.91 11.22 -12.66
CA ASP A 643 -16.45 12.59 -12.61
C ASP A 643 -15.57 13.66 -13.30
N LEU A 644 -14.70 13.21 -14.21
CA LEU A 644 -13.87 14.02 -15.09
C LEU A 644 -14.63 14.58 -16.31
N MET A 645 -13.96 15.42 -17.10
CA MET A 645 -14.56 16.17 -18.22
C MET A 645 -15.87 16.86 -17.77
N GLU A 646 -16.91 16.82 -18.59
CA GLU A 646 -18.24 17.38 -18.27
C GLU A 646 -19.16 16.38 -17.55
N ASN A 647 -18.66 15.22 -17.09
CA ASN A 647 -19.53 14.10 -16.71
C ASN A 647 -20.49 14.42 -15.54
N LYS A 648 -20.07 15.28 -14.60
CA LYS A 648 -20.93 15.78 -13.50
C LYS A 648 -22.23 16.42 -13.99
N SER A 649 -22.28 16.92 -15.23
CA SER A 649 -23.50 17.47 -15.84
C SER A 649 -24.63 16.46 -16.01
N PHE A 650 -24.32 15.15 -16.13
CA PHE A 650 -25.30 14.08 -16.36
C PHE A 650 -25.38 13.04 -15.24
N LEU A 651 -24.31 12.82 -14.44
CA LEU A 651 -24.20 11.71 -13.48
C LEU A 651 -25.44 11.56 -12.58
N GLU A 652 -25.81 12.59 -11.83
CA GLU A 652 -26.99 12.55 -10.95
C GLU A 652 -28.30 12.42 -11.72
N LYS A 653 -28.46 13.17 -12.82
CA LYS A 653 -29.68 13.20 -13.66
C LYS A 653 -29.98 11.83 -14.27
N LEU A 654 -28.95 11.13 -14.74
CA LEU A 654 -29.04 9.76 -15.25
C LEU A 654 -29.07 8.69 -14.16
N LYS A 655 -29.01 9.06 -12.87
CA LYS A 655 -29.10 8.19 -11.69
C LYS A 655 -27.86 7.29 -11.50
N PHE A 656 -26.66 7.81 -11.78
CA PHE A 656 -25.42 7.19 -11.29
C PHE A 656 -25.36 7.34 -9.76
N GLY A 657 -24.82 6.33 -9.07
CA GLY A 657 -24.47 6.42 -7.65
C GLY A 657 -22.97 6.63 -7.48
N ILE A 658 -22.58 7.38 -6.44
CA ILE A 658 -21.18 7.58 -6.05
C ILE A 658 -20.58 6.24 -5.63
N GLY A 659 -19.43 5.86 -6.20
CA GLY A 659 -18.63 4.71 -5.77
C GLY A 659 -17.72 5.05 -4.58
N ASP A 660 -17.11 4.06 -3.97
CA ASP A 660 -16.12 4.22 -2.89
C ASP A 660 -14.72 4.62 -3.41
N GLY A 661 -14.32 4.08 -4.56
CA GLY A 661 -13.03 4.30 -5.21
C GLY A 661 -12.80 5.72 -5.74
N ASN A 662 -11.67 6.31 -5.33
CA ASN A 662 -11.03 7.42 -6.04
C ASN A 662 -10.14 6.87 -7.17
N LEU A 663 -9.91 7.67 -8.22
CA LEU A 663 -8.79 7.51 -9.15
C LEU A 663 -7.93 8.79 -9.12
N GLN A 664 -6.68 8.64 -8.69
CA GLN A 664 -5.72 9.71 -8.56
C GLN A 664 -4.88 9.82 -9.84
N TYR A 665 -4.71 11.02 -10.39
CA TYR A 665 -3.90 11.27 -11.59
C TYR A 665 -2.53 11.85 -11.23
N TYR A 666 -1.48 11.33 -11.86
CA TYR A 666 -0.09 11.66 -11.58
C TYR A 666 0.70 11.95 -12.85
N LEU A 667 1.70 12.83 -12.71
CA LEU A 667 2.75 13.05 -13.70
C LEU A 667 4.11 12.76 -13.08
N PHE A 668 4.94 12.01 -13.80
CA PHE A 668 6.33 11.74 -13.47
C PHE A 668 7.25 12.75 -14.14
N ASN A 669 8.22 13.29 -13.40
CA ASN A 669 9.14 14.32 -13.83
C ASN A 669 8.48 15.58 -14.42
N TRP A 670 7.34 16.01 -13.84
CA TRP A 670 6.66 17.23 -14.24
C TRP A 670 6.05 17.96 -13.04
N ARG A 671 6.20 19.28 -13.03
CA ARG A 671 5.51 20.23 -12.15
C ARG A 671 4.46 20.96 -12.96
N CYS A 672 3.25 20.97 -12.42
CA CYS A 672 2.17 21.89 -12.75
C CYS A 672 1.32 22.12 -11.48
N PRO A 673 0.46 23.14 -11.44
CA PRO A 673 -0.57 23.27 -10.41
C PRO A 673 -1.51 22.05 -10.42
N ALA A 674 -2.23 21.86 -9.32
CA ALA A 674 -3.33 20.90 -9.28
C ALA A 674 -4.53 21.42 -10.10
N MET A 675 -5.41 20.50 -10.52
CA MET A 675 -6.62 20.80 -11.28
C MET A 675 -7.81 20.00 -10.77
N GLU A 676 -8.99 20.62 -10.82
CA GLU A 676 -10.27 19.93 -10.56
C GLU A 676 -10.51 18.81 -11.58
N SER A 677 -11.29 17.80 -11.20
CA SER A 677 -11.65 16.64 -12.05
C SER A 677 -12.18 17.05 -13.43
N GLU A 678 -12.98 18.12 -13.49
CA GLU A 678 -13.61 18.68 -14.69
C GLU A 678 -12.59 19.26 -15.69
N LYS A 679 -11.31 19.37 -15.30
CA LYS A 679 -10.20 19.76 -16.16
C LYS A 679 -9.27 18.61 -16.55
N VAL A 680 -9.61 17.37 -16.16
CA VAL A 680 -9.03 16.14 -16.71
C VAL A 680 -9.88 15.69 -17.91
N GLY A 681 -9.22 15.50 -19.05
CA GLY A 681 -9.74 14.91 -20.29
C GLY A 681 -8.92 13.68 -20.72
N LEU A 682 -8.29 12.99 -19.77
CA LEU A 682 -7.52 11.76 -20.00
C LEU A 682 -8.21 10.58 -19.31
N VAL A 683 -8.51 9.51 -20.07
CA VAL A 683 -9.11 8.28 -19.54
C VAL A 683 -8.19 7.09 -19.86
N LEU A 684 -7.81 6.35 -18.82
CA LEU A 684 -6.98 5.14 -18.93
C LEU A 684 -7.83 3.86 -18.71
N GLN A 685 -7.24 2.71 -19.06
CA GLN A 685 -7.84 1.36 -19.09
C GLN A 685 -7.62 0.56 -17.80
#